data_AF-A0A1Y5F4D6-F1
#
_entry.id   AF-A0A1Y5F4D6-F1
#
_cell.length_a   1.000
_cell.length_b   1.000
_cell.length_c   1.000
_cell.angle_alpha   90.00
_cell.angle_beta   90.00
_cell.angle_gamma   90.00
#
_symmetry.space_group_name_H-M   'P 1'
#
loop_
_entity.id
_entity.type
_entity.pdbx_description
1 polymer ?
#
loop_
_entity_poly.entity_id
_entity_poly.type
_entity_poly.pdbx_seq_one_letter_code
_entity_poly.pdbx_strand_id
1 'polypeptide(L)'
;MKHVVSIAFAQNNKNFDEIIEFNGESLRLTQYAIGFDMDLAESLIKKFDGICDVICLSGVPPKIKTKKKVLEHPQTQKLKGLPRQTVMVDGQLLKDVYIPWAFRQFYLTHKNTLKGKRVGMYTGSLQKNLVDIIEELDGKLCLADPYSFLRLPYNLNSNKQLEKFLNTVSPFIGLKKVSQSSLATFKIEDAKVHKGLKKFFKSDVFVGNEGTVQIIDREHLKGKTVVLDFMGSLMKKKLIKDGAKDVISCMPKVVKSRYVNFSVLEALMQAFQNEPLTADDILHWVDVLNMKVEHHKLIDENGSDEVSKFAFIIHPLSKDQLFKHPLLKKTKRFKKHLGPIFEKVFSLTPGFFYGNISGIKSEKTGKEVQGLIYTVTDTPKMLLEQNPETVYKKLVNICKDASSHNAGIIGLGAFTKIVGDAGISVDQRSPIPVTTGNALSACSTIWAAKFAIEKLGLVKTVDGITQSKVMIVGATGAIGSVSAKILATTWKEIILVAPRPYKLLELKDTIKEIAPNCKITVATHADLHSADCDLIVTTTSAQGKKILDIDLVKPGCVICDVSRPFDISQEDAVKRPDVMVIASGEVQLPGEIKSNVDIGLEGNIVYACLAETALLAMDGKLESFTLGRNISYEKVLEIDRMAKVHGVRLSAIMGHNGFITDEEFALCRGHALKKRNSNG
;
A
#
# COMPACT_ATOMS: atom_id res chain seq x y z
N MET A 1 15.31 -4.90 -37.32
CA MET A 1 15.20 -4.50 -35.90
C MET A 1 14.99 -3.00 -35.89
N LYS A 2 13.98 -2.51 -35.18
CA LYS A 2 13.70 -1.07 -35.11
C LYS A 2 14.88 -0.34 -34.48
N HIS A 3 15.19 0.86 -34.96
CA HIS A 3 16.30 1.71 -34.55
C HIS A 3 15.81 3.10 -34.19
N VAL A 4 16.03 3.48 -32.93
CA VAL A 4 15.79 4.83 -32.42
C VAL A 4 17.12 5.55 -32.22
N VAL A 5 17.23 6.76 -32.78
CA VAL A 5 18.41 7.63 -32.64
C VAL A 5 18.06 8.83 -31.76
N SER A 6 18.69 8.92 -30.59
CA SER A 6 18.57 10.03 -29.66
C SER A 6 19.68 11.06 -29.85
N ILE A 7 19.30 12.30 -30.15
CA ILE A 7 20.18 13.46 -30.23
C ILE A 7 19.99 14.27 -28.94
N ALA A 8 20.94 14.13 -28.01
CA ALA A 8 20.93 14.80 -26.71
C ALA A 8 21.70 16.13 -26.81
N PHE A 9 20.97 17.19 -27.21
CA PHE A 9 21.54 18.48 -27.59
C PHE A 9 22.36 19.14 -26.47
N ALA A 10 21.84 19.17 -25.24
CA ALA A 10 22.48 19.84 -24.10
C ALA A 10 23.43 18.96 -23.27
N GLN A 11 23.64 17.68 -23.66
CA GLN A 11 24.49 16.75 -22.91
C GLN A 11 25.89 16.64 -23.52
N ASN A 12 26.89 16.39 -22.67
CA ASN A 12 28.28 16.13 -23.06
C ASN A 12 28.67 14.69 -22.71
N ASN A 13 29.48 14.04 -23.55
CA ASN A 13 30.17 12.78 -23.26
C ASN A 13 29.26 11.63 -22.75
N LYS A 14 28.03 11.56 -23.26
CA LYS A 14 27.03 10.53 -22.90
C LYS A 14 26.52 9.78 -24.14
N ASN A 15 27.45 9.40 -25.01
CA ASN A 15 27.16 8.59 -26.19
C ASN A 15 27.01 7.12 -25.79
N PHE A 16 26.04 6.42 -26.37
CA PHE A 16 25.92 4.97 -26.21
C PHE A 16 25.16 4.35 -27.38
N ASP A 17 25.28 3.03 -27.51
CA ASP A 17 24.54 2.21 -28.45
C ASP A 17 24.19 0.91 -27.73
N GLU A 18 22.90 0.60 -27.62
CA GLU A 18 22.43 -0.58 -26.89
C GLU A 18 21.17 -1.18 -27.49
N ILE A 19 20.94 -2.46 -27.20
CA ILE A 19 19.69 -3.15 -27.51
C ILE A 19 18.83 -3.12 -26.26
N ILE A 20 17.58 -2.70 -26.41
CA ILE A 20 16.61 -2.59 -25.32
C ILE A 20 15.35 -3.37 -25.67
N GLU A 21 14.58 -3.74 -24.64
CA GLU A 21 13.29 -4.37 -24.80
C GLU A 21 12.18 -3.33 -24.58
N PHE A 22 11.24 -3.23 -25.51
CA PHE A 22 10.06 -2.37 -25.41
C PHE A 22 8.88 -3.03 -26.12
N ASN A 23 7.73 -3.08 -25.45
CA ASN A 23 6.51 -3.72 -25.97
C ASN A 23 6.71 -5.17 -26.47
N GLY A 24 7.53 -5.96 -25.77
CA GLY A 24 7.81 -7.35 -26.12
C GLY A 24 8.74 -7.54 -27.33
N GLU A 25 9.27 -6.47 -27.93
CA GLU A 25 10.24 -6.53 -29.01
C GLU A 25 11.61 -5.97 -28.59
N SER A 26 12.67 -6.42 -29.26
CA SER A 26 14.02 -5.85 -29.14
C SER A 26 14.22 -4.71 -30.14
N LEU A 27 14.72 -3.57 -29.67
CA LEU A 27 15.04 -2.39 -30.48
C LEU A 27 16.47 -1.93 -30.22
N ARG A 28 17.11 -1.31 -31.22
CA ARG A 28 18.39 -0.61 -31.04
C ARG A 28 18.12 0.83 -30.63
N LEU A 29 18.72 1.28 -29.54
CA LEU A 29 18.73 2.67 -29.09
C LEU A 29 20.16 3.21 -29.14
N THR A 30 20.38 4.22 -29.98
CA THR A 30 21.68 4.90 -30.08
C THR A 30 21.53 6.35 -29.61
N GLN A 31 22.38 6.82 -28.72
CA GLN A 31 22.40 8.21 -28.27
C GLN A 31 23.70 8.93 -28.66
N TYR A 32 23.55 10.15 -29.17
CA TYR A 32 24.61 11.11 -29.44
C TYR A 32 24.42 12.38 -28.60
N ALA A 33 25.35 12.63 -27.69
CA ALA A 33 25.44 13.81 -26.84
C ALA A 33 26.26 14.90 -27.55
N ILE A 34 25.66 16.06 -27.76
CA ILE A 34 26.13 17.05 -28.74
C ILE A 34 26.78 18.29 -28.12
N GLY A 35 26.53 18.58 -26.83
CA GLY A 35 27.17 19.70 -26.15
C GLY A 35 26.86 21.07 -26.73
N PHE A 36 25.63 21.28 -27.21
CA PHE A 36 25.16 22.49 -27.88
C PHE A 36 25.80 22.77 -29.27
N ASP A 37 26.50 21.80 -29.86
CA ASP A 37 27.04 21.88 -31.22
C ASP A 37 25.92 21.73 -32.27
N MET A 38 25.49 22.86 -32.84
CA MET A 38 24.43 22.88 -33.86
C MET A 38 24.85 22.14 -35.13
N ASP A 39 26.09 22.31 -35.60
CA ASP A 39 26.53 21.76 -36.88
C ASP A 39 26.64 20.22 -36.79
N LEU A 40 27.08 19.71 -35.64
CA LEU A 40 27.07 18.27 -35.35
C LEU A 40 25.65 17.71 -35.26
N ALA A 41 24.71 18.42 -34.60
CA ALA A 41 23.31 18.01 -34.56
C ALA A 41 22.71 17.92 -35.97
N GLU A 42 22.91 18.96 -36.80
CA GLU A 42 22.41 18.98 -38.18
C GLU A 42 22.99 17.84 -39.03
N SER A 43 24.29 17.57 -38.87
CA SER A 43 24.98 16.50 -39.59
C SER A 43 24.46 15.12 -39.21
N LEU A 44 24.24 14.88 -37.91
CA LEU A 44 23.69 13.60 -37.43
C LEU A 44 22.24 13.40 -37.84
N ILE A 45 21.40 14.44 -37.79
CA ILE A 45 20.01 14.36 -38.26
C ILE A 45 19.98 13.95 -39.74
N LYS A 46 20.73 14.66 -40.59
CA LYS A 46 20.82 14.34 -42.02
C LYS A 46 21.39 12.95 -42.29
N LYS A 47 22.35 12.51 -41.46
CA LYS A 47 22.96 11.19 -41.60
C LYS A 47 21.96 10.06 -41.32
N PHE A 48 21.09 10.21 -40.32
CA PHE A 48 20.19 9.14 -39.88
C PHE A 48 18.79 9.21 -40.50
N ASP A 49 18.46 10.29 -41.21
CA ASP A 49 17.22 10.43 -41.98
C ASP A 49 17.12 9.35 -43.07
N GLY A 50 16.05 8.55 -43.02
CA GLY A 50 15.82 7.39 -43.89
C GLY A 50 16.59 6.12 -43.49
N ILE A 51 17.44 6.15 -42.45
CA ILE A 51 18.24 4.99 -42.01
C ILE A 51 17.69 4.38 -40.71
N CYS A 52 17.08 5.19 -39.86
CA CYS A 52 16.46 4.76 -38.61
C CYS A 52 14.95 5.01 -38.62
N ASP A 53 14.23 4.30 -37.74
CA ASP A 53 12.78 4.38 -37.65
C ASP A 53 12.33 5.71 -37.03
N VAL A 54 13.03 6.19 -35.99
CA VAL A 54 12.70 7.45 -35.31
C VAL A 54 13.94 8.19 -34.84
N ILE A 55 13.97 9.51 -35.05
CA ILE A 55 14.96 10.41 -34.44
C ILE A 55 14.28 11.15 -33.28
N CYS A 56 14.92 11.22 -32.11
CA CYS A 56 14.42 12.04 -31.01
C CYS A 56 15.40 13.12 -30.59
N LEU A 57 14.89 14.33 -30.37
CA LEU A 57 15.67 15.49 -29.98
C LEU A 57 15.39 15.83 -28.50
N SER A 58 16.42 15.75 -27.66
CA SER A 58 16.32 16.08 -26.23
C SER A 58 17.28 17.20 -25.83
N GLY A 59 17.01 17.86 -24.70
CA GLY A 59 17.85 18.97 -24.20
C GLY A 59 17.68 20.30 -24.94
N VAL A 60 16.68 20.42 -25.81
CA VAL A 60 16.29 21.70 -26.45
C VAL A 60 15.23 22.43 -25.61
N PRO A 61 15.13 23.77 -25.69
CA PRO A 61 14.06 24.51 -25.04
C PRO A 61 12.68 24.03 -25.51
N PRO A 62 11.73 23.76 -24.59
CA PRO A 62 10.41 23.26 -24.96
C PRO A 62 9.54 24.38 -25.55
N LYS A 63 8.45 23.99 -26.22
CA LYS A 63 7.46 24.93 -26.74
C LYS A 63 6.70 25.57 -25.58
N ILE A 64 6.58 26.90 -25.59
CA ILE A 64 5.73 27.64 -24.65
C ILE A 64 4.41 27.95 -25.35
N LYS A 65 3.34 27.27 -24.93
CA LYS A 65 1.98 27.56 -25.42
C LYS A 65 1.38 28.71 -24.60
N THR A 66 0.81 29.70 -25.26
CA THR A 66 -0.03 30.74 -24.65
C THR A 66 -1.40 30.71 -25.30
N LYS A 67 -2.42 31.35 -24.71
CA LYS A 67 -3.76 31.43 -25.33
C LYS A 67 -3.77 32.00 -26.75
N LYS A 68 -2.76 32.79 -27.13
CA LYS A 68 -2.73 33.52 -28.41
C LYS A 68 -1.67 33.03 -29.40
N LYS A 69 -0.63 32.33 -28.92
CA LYS A 69 0.53 31.95 -29.74
C LYS A 69 1.31 30.80 -29.13
N VAL A 70 2.03 30.06 -29.98
CA VAL A 70 3.05 29.09 -29.57
C VAL A 70 4.42 29.74 -29.79
N LEU A 71 5.24 29.79 -28.75
CA LEU A 71 6.61 30.26 -28.81
C LEU A 71 7.53 29.06 -28.84
N GLU A 72 8.37 28.99 -29.85
CA GLU A 72 9.40 27.96 -29.97
C GLU A 72 10.70 28.63 -30.37
N HIS A 73 11.81 28.10 -29.85
CA HIS A 73 13.12 28.66 -30.11
C HIS A 73 13.53 28.41 -31.58
N PRO A 74 14.07 29.41 -32.32
CA PRO A 74 14.40 29.26 -33.74
C PRO A 74 15.36 28.10 -34.03
N GLN A 75 16.35 27.85 -33.16
CA GLN A 75 17.26 26.71 -33.31
C GLN A 75 16.53 25.37 -33.21
N THR A 76 15.55 25.25 -32.30
CA THR A 76 14.73 24.03 -32.15
C THR A 76 13.87 23.81 -33.40
N GLN A 77 13.24 24.87 -33.91
CA GLN A 77 12.47 24.80 -35.16
C GLN A 77 13.33 24.37 -36.35
N LYS A 78 14.53 24.95 -36.47
CA LYS A 78 15.48 24.58 -37.53
C LYS A 78 15.79 23.09 -37.50
N LEU A 79 16.19 22.54 -36.34
CA LEU A 79 16.55 21.13 -36.21
C LEU A 79 15.39 20.18 -36.53
N LYS A 80 14.18 20.50 -36.05
CA LYS A 80 12.98 19.69 -36.29
C LYS A 80 12.50 19.67 -37.73
N GLY A 81 12.83 20.70 -38.51
CA GLY A 81 12.49 20.78 -39.93
C GLY A 81 13.48 20.11 -40.88
N LEU A 82 14.55 19.49 -40.37
CA LEU A 82 15.58 18.87 -41.20
C LEU A 82 15.24 17.49 -41.75
N PRO A 83 14.70 16.53 -40.95
CA PRO A 83 14.35 15.21 -41.47
C PRO A 83 13.27 15.30 -42.54
N ARG A 84 13.40 14.49 -43.59
CA ARG A 84 12.41 14.39 -44.68
C ARG A 84 11.71 13.04 -44.72
N GLN A 85 12.36 11.98 -44.26
CA GLN A 85 11.87 10.60 -44.33
C GLN A 85 11.57 10.04 -42.94
N THR A 86 12.47 10.23 -41.98
CA THR A 86 12.32 9.71 -40.62
C THR A 86 11.52 10.67 -39.74
N VAL A 87 10.58 10.13 -38.97
CA VAL A 87 9.81 10.92 -38.00
C VAL A 87 10.74 11.43 -36.90
N MET A 88 10.59 12.72 -36.55
CA MET A 88 11.29 13.32 -35.42
C MET A 88 10.35 13.72 -34.30
N VAL A 89 10.71 13.31 -33.09
CA VAL A 89 9.96 13.59 -31.85
C VAL A 89 10.83 14.31 -30.83
N ASP A 90 10.23 14.97 -29.84
CA ASP A 90 10.96 15.70 -28.79
C ASP A 90 10.47 15.42 -27.37
N GLY A 91 9.46 14.55 -27.22
CA GLY A 91 8.87 14.21 -25.93
C GLY A 91 7.81 15.19 -25.46
N GLN A 92 7.50 16.24 -26.22
CA GLN A 92 6.53 17.25 -25.79
C GLN A 92 5.10 16.70 -25.77
N LEU A 93 4.74 15.84 -26.72
CA LEU A 93 3.39 15.25 -26.76
C LEU A 93 3.16 14.38 -25.53
N LEU A 94 4.11 13.48 -25.22
CA LEU A 94 4.06 12.64 -24.03
C LEU A 94 4.06 13.46 -22.75
N LYS A 95 4.87 14.53 -22.65
CA LYS A 95 4.84 15.44 -21.50
C LYS A 95 3.50 16.14 -21.34
N ASP A 96 2.93 16.63 -22.43
CA ASP A 96 1.68 17.38 -22.44
C ASP A 96 0.49 16.52 -21.98
N VAL A 97 0.52 15.22 -22.24
CA VAL A 97 -0.52 14.25 -21.83
C VAL A 97 -0.22 13.63 -20.46
N TYR A 98 0.98 13.06 -20.28
CA TYR A 98 1.31 12.22 -19.12
C TYR A 98 1.57 13.00 -17.84
N ILE A 99 2.35 14.07 -17.88
CA ILE A 99 2.74 14.81 -16.66
C ILE A 99 1.50 15.37 -15.93
N PRO A 100 0.56 16.03 -16.62
CA PRO A 100 -0.74 16.41 -16.07
C PRO A 100 -1.48 15.30 -15.33
N TRP A 101 -1.65 14.17 -16.02
CA TRP A 101 -2.32 13.00 -15.47
C TRP A 101 -1.57 12.44 -14.26
N ALA A 102 -0.25 12.25 -14.36
CA ALA A 102 0.60 11.67 -13.31
C ALA A 102 0.55 12.52 -12.03
N PHE A 103 0.64 13.84 -12.17
CA PHE A 103 0.53 14.78 -11.06
C PHE A 103 -0.85 14.71 -10.40
N ARG A 104 -1.92 14.72 -11.20
CA ARG A 104 -3.30 14.62 -10.70
C ARG A 104 -3.55 13.27 -10.01
N GLN A 105 -3.11 12.18 -10.62
CA GLN A 105 -3.20 10.83 -10.05
C GLN A 105 -2.53 10.77 -8.69
N PHE A 106 -1.32 11.32 -8.54
CA PHE A 106 -0.63 11.35 -7.26
C PHE A 106 -1.51 11.98 -6.15
N TYR A 107 -2.02 13.20 -6.38
CA TYR A 107 -2.80 13.92 -5.36
C TYR A 107 -4.23 13.42 -5.17
N LEU A 108 -4.80 12.67 -6.13
CA LEU A 108 -6.12 12.03 -5.97
C LEU A 108 -6.05 10.66 -5.29
N THR A 109 -4.97 9.91 -5.51
CA THR A 109 -4.82 8.53 -5.00
C THR A 109 -4.10 8.46 -3.66
N HIS A 110 -3.26 9.45 -3.35
CA HIS A 110 -2.52 9.50 -2.08
C HIS A 110 -3.30 10.35 -1.06
N LYS A 111 -3.29 9.98 0.23
CA LYS A 111 -3.95 10.71 1.34
C LYS A 111 -3.40 12.15 1.56
N ASN A 112 -2.45 12.61 0.74
CA ASN A 112 -1.88 13.96 0.77
C ASN A 112 -2.67 14.90 -0.15
N THR A 113 -3.39 15.88 0.40
CA THR A 113 -4.09 16.88 -0.41
C THR A 113 -3.17 18.01 -0.87
N LEU A 114 -3.28 18.45 -2.12
CA LEU A 114 -2.67 19.71 -2.61
C LEU A 114 -3.42 20.96 -2.12
N LYS A 115 -4.71 20.79 -1.80
CA LYS A 115 -5.62 21.85 -1.35
C LYS A 115 -4.99 22.74 -0.27
N GLY A 116 -4.90 24.03 -0.56
CA GLY A 116 -4.39 25.05 0.36
C GLY A 116 -2.87 25.14 0.47
N LYS A 117 -2.12 24.16 -0.06
CA LYS A 117 -0.65 24.19 -0.12
C LYS A 117 -0.17 25.16 -1.18
N ARG A 118 0.97 25.81 -0.93
CA ARG A 118 1.62 26.69 -1.91
C ARG A 118 2.56 25.90 -2.81
N VAL A 119 2.41 26.09 -4.11
CA VAL A 119 3.20 25.41 -5.13
C VAL A 119 4.11 26.40 -5.83
N GLY A 120 5.41 26.28 -5.57
CA GLY A 120 6.47 27.09 -6.15
C GLY A 120 6.94 26.49 -7.47
N MET A 121 6.68 27.14 -8.62
CA MET A 121 7.20 26.70 -9.91
C MET A 121 8.37 27.58 -10.35
N TYR A 122 9.52 26.98 -10.65
CA TYR A 122 10.68 27.73 -11.16
C TYR A 122 10.37 28.35 -12.52
N THR A 123 9.68 27.63 -13.39
CA THR A 123 9.29 28.05 -14.74
C THR A 123 7.91 27.50 -15.11
N GLY A 124 6.84 28.17 -14.67
CA GLY A 124 5.46 27.77 -14.99
C GLY A 124 5.17 27.80 -16.49
N SER A 125 5.83 28.70 -17.24
CA SER A 125 5.71 28.79 -18.70
C SER A 125 6.18 27.55 -19.46
N LEU A 126 7.16 26.81 -18.94
CA LEU A 126 7.64 25.57 -19.57
C LEU A 126 6.78 24.36 -19.21
N GLN A 127 5.89 24.49 -18.23
CA GLN A 127 5.01 23.43 -17.72
C GLN A 127 3.59 23.95 -17.52
N LYS A 128 3.05 24.62 -18.54
CA LYS A 128 1.78 25.34 -18.44
C LYS A 128 0.60 24.44 -18.06
N ASN A 129 0.56 23.21 -18.57
CA ASN A 129 -0.52 22.27 -18.24
C ASN A 129 -0.56 21.94 -16.73
N LEU A 130 0.59 21.98 -16.02
CA LEU A 130 0.61 21.82 -14.57
C LEU A 130 0.09 23.06 -13.84
N VAL A 131 0.28 24.26 -14.40
CA VAL A 131 -0.25 25.50 -13.81
C VAL A 131 -1.77 25.41 -13.68
N ASP A 132 -2.45 24.95 -14.73
CA ASP A 132 -3.91 24.78 -14.74
C ASP A 132 -4.37 23.72 -13.73
N ILE A 133 -3.70 22.57 -13.68
CA ILE A 133 -4.05 21.49 -12.73
C ILE A 133 -3.84 21.89 -11.27
N ILE A 134 -2.80 22.67 -10.98
CA ILE A 134 -2.57 23.16 -9.62
C ILE A 134 -3.73 24.05 -9.16
N GLU A 135 -4.25 24.92 -10.04
CA GLU A 135 -5.45 25.73 -9.74
C GLU A 135 -6.69 24.84 -9.56
N GLU A 136 -6.91 23.84 -10.42
CA GLU A 136 -8.02 22.88 -10.30
C GLU A 136 -8.02 22.08 -8.99
N LEU A 137 -6.83 21.75 -8.47
CA LEU A 137 -6.66 21.00 -7.23
C LEU A 137 -6.63 21.89 -5.96
N ASP A 138 -7.13 23.13 -6.05
CA ASP A 138 -7.15 24.13 -4.97
C ASP A 138 -5.73 24.47 -4.42
N GLY A 139 -4.68 24.32 -5.23
CA GLY A 139 -3.32 24.69 -4.89
C GLY A 139 -3.06 26.19 -5.05
N LYS A 140 -2.24 26.78 -4.16
CA LYS A 140 -1.87 28.20 -4.23
C LYS A 140 -0.62 28.38 -5.10
N LEU A 141 -0.80 28.78 -6.35
CA LEU A 141 0.30 29.02 -7.29
C LEU A 141 1.26 30.12 -6.81
N CYS A 142 2.56 29.87 -7.00
CA CYS A 142 3.63 30.84 -6.86
C CYS A 142 4.70 30.60 -7.94
N LEU A 143 4.74 31.45 -8.96
CA LEU A 143 5.56 31.28 -10.15
C LEU A 143 6.75 32.24 -10.13
N ALA A 144 7.95 31.72 -10.38
CA ALA A 144 9.19 32.48 -10.42
C ALA A 144 9.65 32.87 -11.84
N ASP A 145 8.80 32.73 -12.86
CA ASP A 145 9.12 33.04 -14.26
C ASP A 145 9.79 34.42 -14.48
N PRO A 146 9.35 35.53 -13.86
CA PRO A 146 10.03 36.84 -14.02
C PRO A 146 11.49 36.81 -13.58
N TYR A 147 11.80 36.06 -12.53
CA TYR A 147 13.16 35.88 -12.06
C TYR A 147 13.93 34.91 -12.96
N SER A 148 13.32 33.80 -13.36
CA SER A 148 13.94 32.78 -14.21
C SER A 148 14.38 33.33 -15.58
N PHE A 149 13.55 34.17 -16.22
CA PHE A 149 13.85 34.73 -17.55
C PHE A 149 14.62 36.05 -17.52
N LEU A 150 14.26 36.96 -16.60
CA LEU A 150 14.70 38.35 -16.61
C LEU A 150 15.42 38.80 -15.33
N ARG A 151 15.60 37.91 -14.34
CA ARG A 151 16.17 38.23 -13.01
C ARG A 151 15.40 39.28 -12.21
N LEU A 152 14.12 39.47 -12.54
CA LEU A 152 13.25 40.37 -11.79
C LEU A 152 12.72 39.63 -10.54
N PRO A 153 13.05 40.06 -9.32
CA PRO A 153 12.78 39.29 -8.10
C PRO A 153 11.33 39.52 -7.62
N TYR A 154 10.34 39.04 -8.37
CA TYR A 154 8.94 39.02 -7.95
C TYR A 154 8.21 37.77 -8.49
N ASN A 155 7.10 37.43 -7.83
CA ASN A 155 6.33 36.22 -8.13
C ASN A 155 5.03 36.54 -8.86
N LEU A 156 4.59 35.62 -9.73
CA LEU A 156 3.23 35.59 -10.26
C LEU A 156 2.42 34.56 -9.46
N ASN A 157 1.12 34.76 -9.31
CA ASN A 157 0.27 33.94 -8.42
C ASN A 157 -0.97 33.37 -9.13
N SER A 158 -1.03 33.43 -10.47
CA SER A 158 -2.12 32.86 -11.28
C SER A 158 -1.68 32.66 -12.73
N ASN A 159 -2.37 31.76 -13.45
CA ASN A 159 -2.15 31.59 -14.89
C ASN A 159 -2.40 32.90 -15.68
N LYS A 160 -3.37 33.72 -15.26
CA LYS A 160 -3.66 35.04 -15.87
C LYS A 160 -2.45 35.99 -15.81
N GLN A 161 -1.74 36.01 -14.68
CA GLN A 161 -0.52 36.82 -14.53
C GLN A 161 0.64 36.28 -15.38
N LEU A 162 0.78 34.95 -15.45
CA LEU A 162 1.78 34.30 -16.32
C LEU A 162 1.55 34.64 -17.79
N GLU A 163 0.31 34.56 -18.27
CA GLU A 163 -0.07 34.94 -19.64
C GLU A 163 0.28 36.40 -19.96
N LYS A 164 -0.03 37.33 -19.04
CA LYS A 164 0.32 38.75 -19.23
C LYS A 164 1.84 38.93 -19.32
N PHE A 165 2.59 38.28 -18.44
CA PHE A 165 4.05 38.32 -18.45
C PHE A 165 4.63 37.81 -19.78
N LEU A 166 4.22 36.60 -20.22
CA LEU A 166 4.70 35.98 -21.45
C LEU A 166 4.40 36.81 -22.70
N ASN A 167 3.22 37.43 -22.77
CA ASN A 167 2.88 38.31 -23.88
C ASN A 167 3.80 39.53 -23.97
N THR A 168 4.20 40.10 -22.83
CA THR A 168 5.15 41.21 -22.77
C THR A 168 6.57 40.81 -23.15
N VAL A 169 7.05 39.64 -22.70
CA VAL A 169 8.46 39.23 -22.90
C VAL A 169 8.73 38.48 -24.20
N SER A 170 7.69 37.92 -24.82
CA SER A 170 7.79 37.10 -26.02
C SER A 170 8.60 37.68 -27.19
N PRO A 171 8.54 38.99 -27.52
CA PRO A 171 9.38 39.56 -28.58
C PRO A 171 10.89 39.42 -28.34
N PHE A 172 11.30 39.28 -27.08
CA PHE A 172 12.71 39.22 -26.68
C PHE A 172 13.23 37.80 -26.43
N ILE A 173 12.32 36.81 -26.27
CA ILE A 173 12.69 35.41 -26.00
C ILE A 173 13.43 34.78 -27.19
N GLY A 174 13.07 35.14 -28.42
CA GLY A 174 13.71 34.61 -29.64
C GLY A 174 15.11 35.19 -29.95
N LEU A 175 15.55 36.23 -29.24
CA LEU A 175 16.82 36.93 -29.50
C LEU A 175 18.00 36.39 -28.69
N LYS A 176 17.76 35.60 -27.64
CA LYS A 176 18.83 35.05 -26.79
C LYS A 176 19.27 33.67 -27.28
N LYS A 177 20.57 33.49 -27.49
CA LYS A 177 21.16 32.16 -27.71
C LYS A 177 20.97 31.29 -26.45
N VAL A 178 20.71 30.00 -26.65
CA VAL A 178 20.67 29.01 -25.57
C VAL A 178 22.08 28.89 -24.96
N SER A 179 22.29 29.39 -23.74
CA SER A 179 23.57 29.26 -23.03
C SER A 179 23.40 29.00 -21.53
N GLN A 180 24.34 28.26 -20.96
CA GLN A 180 24.34 27.86 -19.54
C GLN A 180 24.52 29.05 -18.57
N SER A 181 25.19 30.13 -19.00
CA SER A 181 25.49 31.31 -18.18
C SER A 181 24.29 32.24 -17.93
N SER A 182 23.15 31.99 -18.56
CA SER A 182 21.97 32.85 -18.47
C SER A 182 20.99 32.47 -17.34
N LEU A 183 21.21 31.36 -16.61
CA LEU A 183 20.21 30.69 -15.77
C LEU A 183 20.14 31.19 -14.32
N ALA A 184 18.92 31.43 -13.84
CA ALA A 184 18.61 31.88 -12.47
C ALA A 184 19.20 30.97 -11.40
N THR A 185 19.86 31.51 -10.37
CA THR A 185 20.58 30.71 -9.37
C THR A 185 19.80 30.48 -8.08
N PHE A 186 18.81 31.33 -7.75
CA PHE A 186 17.92 31.18 -6.58
C PHE A 186 18.62 31.15 -5.22
N LYS A 187 19.84 31.68 -5.11
CA LYS A 187 20.60 31.76 -3.85
C LYS A 187 19.83 32.51 -2.77
N ILE A 188 19.64 31.88 -1.61
CA ILE A 188 18.94 32.47 -0.47
C ILE A 188 19.75 33.61 0.16
N GLU A 189 21.09 33.57 0.08
CA GLU A 189 21.94 34.59 0.70
C GLU A 189 21.87 35.94 -0.03
N ASP A 190 21.36 35.99 -1.26
CA ASP A 190 21.07 37.24 -1.95
C ASP A 190 19.83 37.91 -1.35
N ALA A 191 20.05 38.93 -0.51
CA ALA A 191 19.00 39.64 0.20
C ALA A 191 17.92 40.25 -0.72
N LYS A 192 18.26 40.66 -1.94
CA LYS A 192 17.27 41.22 -2.90
C LYS A 192 16.38 40.12 -3.46
N VAL A 193 16.98 38.99 -3.83
CA VAL A 193 16.27 37.80 -4.32
C VAL A 193 15.41 37.20 -3.22
N HIS A 194 15.94 37.04 -2.01
CA HIS A 194 15.21 36.52 -0.86
C HIS A 194 14.00 37.39 -0.50
N LYS A 195 14.17 38.71 -0.45
CA LYS A 195 13.07 39.65 -0.15
C LYS A 195 11.99 39.62 -1.23
N GLY A 196 12.38 39.60 -2.50
CA GLY A 196 11.45 39.60 -3.64
C GLY A 196 10.72 38.28 -3.88
N LEU A 197 11.39 37.16 -3.60
CA LEU A 197 10.86 35.80 -3.78
C LEU A 197 10.45 35.13 -2.46
N LYS A 198 10.25 35.91 -1.39
CA LYS A 198 9.89 35.39 -0.06
C LYS A 198 8.69 34.43 -0.07
N LYS A 199 7.68 34.69 -0.90
CA LYS A 199 6.52 33.80 -1.04
C LYS A 199 6.88 32.48 -1.72
N PHE A 200 7.72 32.52 -2.74
CA PHE A 200 8.20 31.35 -3.47
C PHE A 200 9.03 30.44 -2.57
N PHE A 201 9.99 30.99 -1.82
CA PHE A 201 10.81 30.20 -0.89
C PHE A 201 10.00 29.59 0.28
N LYS A 202 8.81 30.13 0.58
CA LYS A 202 7.86 29.58 1.56
C LYS A 202 6.86 28.59 0.95
N SER A 203 7.10 28.07 -0.24
CA SER A 203 6.23 27.06 -0.84
C SER A 203 6.33 25.73 -0.08
N ASP A 204 5.28 24.93 -0.16
CA ASP A 204 5.21 23.59 0.44
C ASP A 204 5.68 22.53 -0.55
N VAL A 205 5.39 22.78 -1.84
CA VAL A 205 5.74 21.94 -2.98
C VAL A 205 6.53 22.79 -3.97
N PHE A 206 7.63 22.26 -4.51
CA PHE A 206 8.41 22.91 -5.57
C PHE A 206 8.35 22.09 -6.86
N VAL A 207 8.05 22.71 -7.98
CA VAL A 207 7.94 22.05 -9.29
C VAL A 207 9.03 22.59 -10.22
N GLY A 208 9.81 21.68 -10.80
CA GLY A 208 10.85 22.02 -11.76
C GLY A 208 11.17 20.87 -12.70
N ASN A 209 12.08 21.12 -13.64
CA ASN A 209 12.72 20.06 -14.41
C ASN A 209 14.10 19.72 -13.79
N GLU A 210 14.55 18.49 -14.01
CA GLU A 210 15.82 17.98 -13.44
C GLU A 210 17.00 18.90 -13.77
N GLY A 211 17.12 19.30 -15.04
CA GLY A 211 18.22 20.15 -15.50
C GLY A 211 18.30 21.50 -14.80
N THR A 212 17.17 22.17 -14.55
CA THR A 212 17.17 23.44 -13.79
C THR A 212 17.49 23.18 -12.32
N VAL A 213 16.83 22.20 -11.71
CA VAL A 213 17.05 21.89 -10.28
C VAL A 213 18.52 21.49 -10.02
N GLN A 214 19.21 20.92 -11.00
CA GLN A 214 20.62 20.55 -10.91
C GLN A 214 21.59 21.73 -10.74
N ILE A 215 21.25 22.90 -11.30
CA ILE A 215 22.16 24.04 -11.42
C ILE A 215 21.84 25.19 -10.46
N ILE A 216 20.63 25.22 -9.90
CA ILE A 216 20.23 26.22 -8.90
C ILE A 216 20.80 25.89 -7.52
N ASP A 217 20.77 26.89 -6.65
CA ASP A 217 20.79 26.68 -5.21
C ASP A 217 19.51 25.95 -4.76
N ARG A 218 19.65 25.05 -3.79
CA ARG A 218 18.60 24.12 -3.34
C ARG A 218 18.34 24.18 -1.85
N GLU A 219 18.90 25.16 -1.12
CA GLU A 219 18.75 25.24 0.34
C GLU A 219 17.26 25.32 0.76
N HIS A 220 16.42 25.98 -0.03
CA HIS A 220 14.99 26.14 0.25
C HIS A 220 14.17 24.85 0.04
N LEU A 221 14.76 23.80 -0.53
CA LEU A 221 14.08 22.51 -0.74
C LEU A 221 14.01 21.68 0.56
N LYS A 222 14.71 22.09 1.62
CA LYS A 222 14.74 21.39 2.90
C LYS A 222 13.34 21.21 3.51
N GLY A 223 12.96 19.95 3.75
CA GLY A 223 11.67 19.53 4.30
C GLY A 223 10.50 19.68 3.32
N LYS A 224 10.75 19.90 2.03
CA LYS A 224 9.72 20.17 1.01
C LYS A 224 9.52 18.99 0.08
N THR A 225 8.32 18.92 -0.50
CA THR A 225 8.04 18.04 -1.63
C THR A 225 8.59 18.66 -2.91
N VAL A 226 9.30 17.87 -3.72
CA VAL A 226 9.83 18.31 -5.02
C VAL A 226 9.17 17.51 -6.13
N VAL A 227 8.64 18.17 -7.15
CA VAL A 227 8.06 17.55 -8.33
C VAL A 227 9.02 17.76 -9.48
N LEU A 228 9.47 16.64 -10.07
CA LEU A 228 10.40 16.63 -11.19
C LEU A 228 9.81 15.91 -12.39
N ASP A 229 10.12 16.39 -13.58
CA ASP A 229 9.83 15.68 -14.82
C ASP A 229 10.51 14.30 -14.83
N PHE A 230 11.79 14.22 -14.46
CA PHE A 230 12.55 12.99 -14.30
C PHE A 230 13.49 13.10 -13.10
N MET A 231 13.80 11.97 -12.44
CA MET A 231 14.80 11.94 -11.37
C MET A 231 15.84 10.84 -11.61
N GLY A 232 17.03 11.25 -12.08
CA GLY A 232 18.20 10.37 -12.15
C GLY A 232 18.80 10.06 -10.77
N SER A 233 19.67 9.04 -10.70
CA SER A 233 20.34 8.62 -9.46
C SER A 233 21.20 9.70 -8.82
N LEU A 234 21.89 10.53 -9.62
CA LEU A 234 22.66 11.67 -9.14
C LEU A 234 21.77 12.76 -8.54
N MET A 235 20.64 13.06 -9.18
CA MET A 235 19.68 14.04 -8.67
C MET A 235 19.11 13.59 -7.33
N LYS A 236 18.73 12.31 -7.22
CA LYS A 236 18.25 11.71 -5.98
C LYS A 236 19.26 11.93 -4.83
N LYS A 237 20.55 11.65 -5.05
CA LYS A 237 21.60 11.86 -4.04
C LYS A 237 21.71 13.32 -3.60
N LYS A 238 21.61 14.27 -4.54
CA LYS A 238 21.65 15.71 -4.23
C LYS A 238 20.46 16.12 -3.37
N LEU A 239 19.24 15.74 -3.77
CA LEU A 239 18.03 16.10 -3.03
C LEU A 239 17.98 15.49 -1.63
N ILE A 240 18.53 14.29 -1.44
CA ILE A 240 18.75 13.70 -0.10
C ILE A 240 19.69 14.59 0.72
N LYS A 241 20.84 14.97 0.17
CA LYS A 241 21.82 15.84 0.85
C LYS A 241 21.21 17.22 1.21
N ASP A 242 20.40 17.76 0.31
CA ASP A 242 19.73 19.05 0.49
C ASP A 242 18.53 18.96 1.47
N GLY A 243 18.19 17.75 1.92
CA GLY A 243 17.13 17.50 2.89
C GLY A 243 15.72 17.66 2.35
N ALA A 244 15.48 17.41 1.06
CA ALA A 244 14.11 17.37 0.51
C ALA A 244 13.31 16.22 1.14
N LYS A 245 12.04 16.46 1.48
CA LYS A 245 11.19 15.47 2.18
C LYS A 245 10.89 14.29 1.27
N ASP A 246 10.29 14.56 0.12
CA ASP A 246 9.91 13.57 -0.87
C ASP A 246 9.97 14.16 -2.29
N VAL A 247 10.03 13.27 -3.27
CA VAL A 247 10.05 13.60 -4.69
C VAL A 247 8.92 12.88 -5.42
N ILE A 248 8.15 13.62 -6.19
CA ILE A 248 7.21 13.10 -7.17
C ILE A 248 7.93 13.16 -8.51
N SER A 249 8.31 12.01 -9.07
CA SER A 249 8.92 11.94 -10.40
C SER A 249 7.88 11.55 -11.43
N CYS A 250 7.70 12.41 -12.42
CA CYS A 250 6.71 12.22 -13.47
C CYS A 250 7.21 11.36 -14.63
N MET A 251 8.41 10.79 -14.60
CA MET A 251 8.90 9.89 -15.67
C MET A 251 8.55 8.44 -15.31
N PRO A 252 7.80 7.71 -16.15
CA PRO A 252 7.45 6.32 -15.88
C PRO A 252 8.65 5.38 -16.09
N LYS A 253 8.78 4.36 -15.24
CA LYS A 253 9.83 3.33 -15.34
C LYS A 253 9.35 2.10 -16.11
N VAL A 254 9.11 2.28 -17.40
CA VAL A 254 8.62 1.20 -18.28
C VAL A 254 9.69 0.60 -19.20
N VAL A 255 10.91 1.17 -19.20
CA VAL A 255 12.02 0.71 -20.04
C VAL A 255 13.27 0.55 -19.19
N LYS A 256 13.95 -0.60 -19.31
CA LYS A 256 15.26 -0.84 -18.70
C LYS A 256 16.35 -0.44 -19.70
N SER A 257 16.96 0.72 -19.50
CA SER A 257 18.01 1.27 -20.36
C SER A 257 18.91 2.21 -19.56
N ARG A 258 20.12 2.50 -20.06
CA ARG A 258 21.10 3.40 -19.40
C ARG A 258 20.53 4.80 -19.17
N TYR A 259 19.75 5.32 -20.12
CA TYR A 259 19.16 6.65 -20.02
C TYR A 259 17.91 6.76 -20.89
N VAL A 260 16.75 6.92 -20.25
CA VAL A 260 15.47 7.14 -20.91
C VAL A 260 14.86 8.42 -20.35
N ASN A 261 14.61 9.37 -21.24
CA ASN A 261 13.83 10.58 -20.95
C ASN A 261 12.55 10.56 -21.79
N PHE A 262 11.70 11.57 -21.62
CA PHE A 262 10.45 11.69 -22.37
C PHE A 262 10.62 11.66 -23.90
N SER A 263 11.69 12.27 -24.43
CA SER A 263 11.95 12.28 -25.88
C SER A 263 12.25 10.87 -26.39
N VAL A 264 13.05 10.10 -25.65
CA VAL A 264 13.36 8.70 -25.97
C VAL A 264 12.10 7.83 -25.85
N LEU A 265 11.33 7.98 -24.77
CA LEU A 265 10.14 7.16 -24.56
C LEU A 265 9.04 7.44 -25.62
N GLU A 266 8.84 8.70 -25.98
CA GLU A 266 7.96 9.08 -27.11
C GLU A 266 8.46 8.47 -28.43
N ALA A 267 9.78 8.42 -28.65
CA ALA A 267 10.35 7.81 -29.84
C ALA A 267 10.17 6.29 -29.89
N LEU A 268 10.25 5.63 -28.73
CA LEU A 268 9.97 4.20 -28.63
C LEU A 268 8.51 3.89 -28.92
N MET A 269 7.57 4.73 -28.47
CA MET A 269 6.16 4.62 -28.85
C MET A 269 5.96 4.85 -30.34
N GLN A 270 6.58 5.91 -30.89
CA GLN A 270 6.49 6.26 -32.31
C GLN A 270 7.03 5.15 -33.21
N ALA A 271 8.05 4.41 -32.78
CA ALA A 271 8.65 3.33 -33.58
C ALA A 271 7.69 2.16 -33.86
N PHE A 272 6.55 2.07 -33.16
CA PHE A 272 5.54 1.02 -33.37
C PHE A 272 4.37 1.46 -34.25
N GLN A 273 4.44 2.66 -34.82
CA GLN A 273 3.40 3.18 -35.70
C GLN A 273 3.97 4.04 -36.83
N ASN A 274 3.35 3.96 -38.00
CA ASN A 274 3.80 4.69 -39.18
C ASN A 274 3.37 6.17 -39.16
N GLU A 275 2.19 6.43 -38.60
CA GLU A 275 1.66 7.79 -38.48
C GLU A 275 2.22 8.51 -37.24
N PRO A 276 2.38 9.84 -37.28
CA PRO A 276 2.78 10.61 -36.10
C PRO A 276 1.84 10.38 -34.91
N LEU A 277 2.40 10.18 -33.73
CA LEU A 277 1.64 10.02 -32.48
C LEU A 277 0.65 11.15 -32.26
N THR A 278 -0.53 10.78 -31.79
CA THR A 278 -1.59 11.66 -31.30
C THR A 278 -1.72 11.57 -29.79
N ALA A 279 -2.53 12.45 -29.19
CA ALA A 279 -2.81 12.37 -27.75
C ALA A 279 -3.52 11.06 -27.36
N ASP A 280 -4.40 10.55 -28.23
CA ASP A 280 -5.14 9.31 -27.99
C ASP A 280 -4.20 8.09 -27.99
N ASP A 281 -3.18 8.10 -28.85
CA ASP A 281 -2.15 7.06 -28.85
C ASP A 281 -1.35 7.08 -27.54
N ILE A 282 -1.02 8.26 -27.01
CA ILE A 282 -0.36 8.35 -25.70
C ILE A 282 -1.25 7.78 -24.59
N LEU A 283 -2.56 8.07 -24.61
CA LEU A 283 -3.50 7.51 -23.63
C LEU A 283 -3.54 5.98 -23.70
N HIS A 284 -3.57 5.42 -24.92
CA HIS A 284 -3.48 3.99 -25.14
C HIS A 284 -2.18 3.39 -24.57
N TRP A 285 -1.03 4.01 -24.84
CA TRP A 285 0.26 3.56 -24.31
C TRP A 285 0.36 3.65 -22.79
N VAL A 286 -0.23 4.67 -22.18
CA VAL A 286 -0.28 4.82 -20.72
C VAL A 286 -1.00 3.63 -20.08
N ASP A 287 -2.10 3.18 -20.68
CA ASP A 287 -2.90 2.04 -20.23
C ASP A 287 -2.16 0.71 -20.47
N VAL A 288 -1.71 0.45 -21.70
CA VAL A 288 -1.03 -0.79 -22.09
C VAL A 288 0.25 -1.03 -21.28
N LEU A 289 1.04 0.01 -21.06
CA LEU A 289 2.28 -0.09 -20.29
C LEU A 289 2.06 0.02 -18.78
N ASN A 290 0.81 0.15 -18.33
CA ASN A 290 0.42 0.34 -16.92
C ASN A 290 1.30 1.40 -16.24
N MET A 291 1.44 2.54 -16.90
CA MET A 291 2.35 3.60 -16.44
C MET A 291 1.87 4.14 -15.09
N LYS A 292 2.83 4.46 -14.21
CA LYS A 292 2.54 5.00 -12.88
C LYS A 292 3.45 6.17 -12.58
N VAL A 293 2.90 7.12 -11.82
CA VAL A 293 3.69 8.18 -11.21
C VAL A 293 4.60 7.60 -10.13
N GLU A 294 5.86 8.01 -10.12
CA GLU A 294 6.82 7.53 -9.12
C GLU A 294 6.85 8.49 -7.94
N HIS A 295 6.72 7.95 -6.73
CA HIS A 295 6.87 8.71 -5.50
C HIS A 295 8.06 8.17 -4.70
N HIS A 296 8.99 9.05 -4.39
CA HIS A 296 10.22 8.74 -3.68
C HIS A 296 10.26 9.54 -2.38
N LYS A 297 10.05 8.88 -1.25
CA LYS A 297 10.42 9.47 0.04
C LYS A 297 11.94 9.57 0.11
N LEU A 298 12.47 10.78 0.33
CA LEU A 298 13.92 11.05 0.31
C LEU A 298 14.46 11.25 1.73
N ILE A 299 13.70 11.96 2.55
CA ILE A 299 13.78 11.81 3.99
C ILE A 299 12.83 10.68 4.32
N ASP A 300 13.39 9.54 4.67
CA ASP A 300 12.67 8.61 5.51
C ASP A 300 12.42 9.35 6.83
N GLU A 301 11.16 9.63 7.15
CA GLU A 301 10.74 9.81 8.55
C GLU A 301 11.01 8.52 9.38
N ASN A 302 11.61 7.49 8.75
CA ASN A 302 12.14 6.25 9.32
C ASN A 302 13.69 6.18 9.37
N GLY A 303 14.38 7.29 9.11
CA GLY A 303 15.85 7.38 9.05
C GLY A 303 16.46 8.18 10.21
N SER A 304 15.65 8.64 11.16
CA SER A 304 16.08 8.70 12.54
C SER A 304 16.14 7.25 13.06
N ASP A 305 16.93 7.00 14.09
CA ASP A 305 16.72 5.85 14.99
C ASP A 305 15.31 5.86 15.66
N GLU A 306 14.29 6.53 15.08
CA GLU A 306 12.90 6.41 15.49
C GLU A 306 12.36 5.05 15.05
N VAL A 307 12.09 4.27 16.07
CA VAL A 307 11.23 3.09 16.04
C VAL A 307 9.97 3.39 15.24
N SER A 308 9.77 2.69 14.12
CA SER A 308 8.60 2.85 13.25
C SER A 308 7.33 2.44 14.00
N LYS A 309 6.35 3.32 14.09
CA LYS A 309 5.15 3.09 14.92
C LYS A 309 3.98 2.53 14.12
N PHE A 310 3.26 1.60 14.70
CA PHE A 310 1.91 1.23 14.28
C PHE A 310 0.92 1.50 15.41
N ALA A 311 -0.36 1.56 15.10
CA ALA A 311 -1.41 1.65 16.11
C ALA A 311 -2.34 0.43 16.05
N PHE A 312 -2.99 0.10 17.16
CA PHE A 312 -3.96 -0.99 17.20
C PHE A 312 -5.10 -0.65 18.15
N ILE A 313 -6.34 -0.90 17.72
CA ILE A 313 -7.54 -0.60 18.50
C ILE A 313 -8.04 -1.90 19.15
N ILE A 314 -8.12 -1.90 20.48
CA ILE A 314 -8.73 -2.96 21.28
C ILE A 314 -10.08 -2.51 21.85
N HIS A 315 -10.84 -3.46 22.37
CA HIS A 315 -12.05 -3.21 23.15
C HIS A 315 -12.25 -4.37 24.14
N PRO A 316 -13.02 -4.19 25.23
CA PRO A 316 -13.29 -5.27 26.18
C PRO A 316 -14.12 -6.36 25.50
N LEU A 317 -13.65 -7.62 25.57
CA LEU A 317 -14.31 -8.80 25.01
C LEU A 317 -15.47 -9.30 25.89
N SER A 318 -15.54 -8.86 27.14
CA SER A 318 -16.63 -9.17 28.07
C SER A 318 -16.87 -8.03 29.05
N LYS A 319 -18.04 -8.04 29.72
CA LYS A 319 -18.36 -7.06 30.77
C LYS A 319 -17.37 -7.11 31.92
N ASP A 320 -16.81 -8.28 32.22
CA ASP A 320 -15.85 -8.46 33.29
C ASP A 320 -14.48 -7.82 32.99
N GLN A 321 -14.10 -7.71 31.73
CA GLN A 321 -12.88 -7.02 31.32
C GLN A 321 -13.00 -5.49 31.47
N LEU A 322 -14.21 -4.93 31.37
CA LEU A 322 -14.48 -3.49 31.60
C LEU A 322 -14.01 -3.03 33.00
N PHE A 323 -14.12 -3.92 34.00
CA PHE A 323 -13.76 -3.66 35.39
C PHE A 323 -12.33 -4.08 35.77
N LYS A 324 -11.52 -4.59 34.82
CA LYS A 324 -10.09 -4.83 35.04
C LYS A 324 -9.25 -3.55 34.89
N HIS A 325 -9.82 -2.49 34.31
CA HIS A 325 -9.16 -1.20 34.15
C HIS A 325 -8.76 -0.58 35.50
N PRO A 326 -7.54 0.00 35.64
CA PRO A 326 -7.05 0.56 36.90
C PRO A 326 -8.00 1.54 37.59
N LEU A 327 -8.68 2.38 36.80
CA LEU A 327 -9.66 3.37 37.28
C LEU A 327 -10.94 2.76 37.91
N LEU A 328 -11.26 1.50 37.61
CA LEU A 328 -12.51 0.83 38.02
C LEU A 328 -12.27 -0.36 38.95
N LYS A 329 -11.01 -0.59 39.36
CA LYS A 329 -10.61 -1.72 40.20
C LYS A 329 -11.33 -1.74 41.57
N LYS A 330 -11.73 -0.56 42.08
CA LYS A 330 -12.41 -0.35 43.38
C LYS A 330 -13.94 -0.53 43.35
N THR A 331 -14.59 -0.62 42.18
CA THR A 331 -16.07 -0.71 42.06
C THR A 331 -16.61 -2.14 41.90
N LYS A 332 -15.75 -3.16 42.06
CA LYS A 332 -16.11 -4.60 41.91
C LYS A 332 -17.32 -5.05 42.75
N ARG A 333 -17.65 -4.39 43.87
CA ARG A 333 -18.73 -4.78 44.79
C ARG A 333 -20.15 -4.51 44.28
N PHE A 334 -20.35 -3.65 43.28
CA PHE A 334 -21.68 -3.27 42.77
C PHE A 334 -22.02 -3.84 41.38
N LYS A 335 -21.29 -4.88 40.94
CA LYS A 335 -21.29 -5.45 39.58
C LYS A 335 -22.66 -5.84 39.00
N LYS A 336 -23.56 -6.40 39.81
CA LYS A 336 -24.74 -7.13 39.29
C LYS A 336 -25.93 -6.23 38.91
N HIS A 337 -26.10 -5.08 39.56
CA HIS A 337 -27.28 -4.21 39.36
C HIS A 337 -27.02 -2.98 38.46
N LEU A 338 -25.78 -2.51 38.36
CA LEU A 338 -25.44 -1.31 37.56
C LEU A 338 -24.87 -1.63 36.16
N GLY A 339 -24.64 -2.91 35.84
CA GLY A 339 -23.96 -3.34 34.61
C GLY A 339 -24.52 -2.77 33.30
N PRO A 340 -25.84 -2.87 33.00
CA PRO A 340 -26.42 -2.35 31.75
C PRO A 340 -26.35 -0.83 31.62
N ILE A 341 -26.51 -0.11 32.74
CA ILE A 341 -26.42 1.36 32.76
C ILE A 341 -24.97 1.79 32.54
N PHE A 342 -24.02 1.12 33.20
CA PHE A 342 -22.60 1.36 32.96
C PHE A 342 -22.18 1.07 31.52
N GLU A 343 -22.59 -0.05 30.92
CA GLU A 343 -22.30 -0.33 29.50
C GLU A 343 -22.76 0.82 28.59
N LYS A 344 -23.96 1.34 28.81
CA LYS A 344 -24.50 2.44 28.01
C LYS A 344 -23.73 3.75 28.23
N VAL A 345 -23.39 4.11 29.46
CA VAL A 345 -22.61 5.32 29.78
C VAL A 345 -21.19 5.22 29.24
N PHE A 346 -20.51 4.10 29.46
CA PHE A 346 -19.16 3.86 28.94
C PHE A 346 -19.17 3.84 27.41
N SER A 347 -20.20 3.31 26.76
CA SER A 347 -20.33 3.35 25.31
C SER A 347 -20.50 4.76 24.72
N LEU A 348 -20.59 5.83 25.54
CA LEU A 348 -20.55 7.21 25.07
C LEU A 348 -19.16 7.84 25.19
N THR A 349 -18.22 7.21 25.91
CA THR A 349 -16.88 7.77 26.09
C THR A 349 -16.10 7.69 24.77
N PRO A 350 -15.28 8.71 24.46
CA PRO A 350 -14.38 8.64 23.33
C PRO A 350 -13.35 7.53 23.54
N GLY A 351 -12.83 7.01 22.43
CA GLY A 351 -11.66 6.13 22.50
C GLY A 351 -10.42 6.91 22.97
N PHE A 352 -9.50 6.22 23.61
CA PHE A 352 -8.31 6.84 24.20
C PHE A 352 -7.07 5.94 24.10
N PHE A 353 -5.89 6.54 24.23
CA PHE A 353 -4.62 5.81 24.27
C PHE A 353 -4.52 4.98 25.55
N TYR A 354 -4.25 3.68 25.40
CA TYR A 354 -4.20 2.72 26.50
C TYR A 354 -2.76 2.40 26.94
N GLY A 355 -1.83 2.34 25.99
CA GLY A 355 -0.41 2.09 26.26
C GLY A 355 0.35 1.68 25.01
N ASN A 356 1.52 1.07 25.16
CA ASN A 356 2.40 0.71 24.06
C ASN A 356 3.08 -0.65 24.23
N ILE A 357 3.45 -1.22 23.08
CA ILE A 357 4.26 -2.44 22.96
C ILE A 357 5.55 -2.04 22.23
N SER A 358 6.71 -2.25 22.85
CA SER A 358 8.04 -1.93 22.28
C SER A 358 8.94 -3.17 22.23
N GLY A 359 10.11 -3.07 21.60
CA GLY A 359 11.06 -4.18 21.48
C GLY A 359 10.74 -5.19 20.38
N ILE A 360 9.74 -4.90 19.53
CA ILE A 360 9.39 -5.74 18.38
C ILE A 360 10.46 -5.51 17.32
N LYS A 361 11.26 -6.52 17.02
CA LYS A 361 12.42 -6.38 16.13
C LYS A 361 12.38 -7.42 15.02
N SER A 362 12.41 -6.97 13.78
CA SER A 362 12.43 -7.88 12.63
C SER A 362 13.69 -8.76 12.62
N GLU A 363 13.51 -10.08 12.48
CA GLU A 363 14.64 -11.02 12.34
C GLU A 363 15.44 -10.79 11.05
N LYS A 364 14.80 -10.39 9.94
CA LYS A 364 15.47 -10.10 8.67
C LYS A 364 16.26 -8.79 8.66
N THR A 365 15.63 -7.70 9.10
CA THR A 365 16.19 -6.34 8.90
C THR A 365 16.80 -5.74 10.15
N GLY A 366 16.52 -6.30 11.33
CA GLY A 366 16.86 -5.69 12.61
C GLY A 366 16.09 -4.41 12.93
N LYS A 367 15.16 -3.99 12.07
CA LYS A 367 14.32 -2.80 12.28
C LYS A 367 13.40 -3.02 13.49
N GLU A 368 13.40 -2.08 14.43
CA GLU A 368 12.48 -2.06 15.55
C GLU A 368 11.18 -1.33 15.19
N VAL A 369 10.04 -1.85 15.65
CA VAL A 369 8.74 -1.20 15.58
C VAL A 369 8.08 -1.10 16.96
N GLN A 370 7.24 -0.08 17.14
CA GLN A 370 6.49 0.15 18.38
C GLN A 370 4.99 0.18 18.08
N GLY A 371 4.21 -0.56 18.85
CA GLY A 371 2.75 -0.55 18.79
C GLY A 371 2.16 0.44 19.78
N LEU A 372 1.35 1.38 19.30
CA LEU A 372 0.49 2.25 20.09
C LEU A 372 -0.88 1.59 20.25
N ILE A 373 -1.27 1.24 21.47
CA ILE A 373 -2.54 0.57 21.75
C ILE A 373 -3.56 1.60 22.18
N TYR A 374 -4.67 1.63 21.46
CA TYR A 374 -5.85 2.44 21.75
C TYR A 374 -6.99 1.54 22.17
N THR A 375 -7.89 2.05 23.00
CA THR A 375 -9.05 1.30 23.45
C THR A 375 -10.34 2.08 23.22
N VAL A 376 -11.39 1.35 22.83
CA VAL A 376 -12.78 1.80 22.97
C VAL A 376 -13.43 1.01 24.10
N THR A 377 -14.30 1.66 24.85
CA THR A 377 -14.96 1.09 26.04
C THR A 377 -16.23 0.32 25.71
N ASP A 378 -16.66 0.33 24.44
CA ASP A 378 -17.84 -0.36 23.97
C ASP A 378 -17.70 -1.89 24.11
N THR A 379 -18.70 -2.54 24.70
CA THR A 379 -18.78 -4.01 24.75
C THR A 379 -19.21 -4.58 23.40
N PRO A 380 -19.02 -5.89 23.13
CA PRO A 380 -19.44 -6.49 21.85
C PRO A 380 -20.91 -6.23 21.52
N LYS A 381 -21.77 -6.27 22.54
CA LYS A 381 -23.20 -5.97 22.43
C LYS A 381 -23.43 -4.52 21.97
N MET A 382 -22.79 -3.55 22.63
CA MET A 382 -22.96 -2.13 22.29
C MET A 382 -22.43 -1.80 20.89
N LEU A 383 -21.28 -2.36 20.49
CA LEU A 383 -20.72 -2.14 19.16
C LEU A 383 -21.67 -2.58 18.03
N LEU A 384 -22.45 -3.64 18.26
CA LEU A 384 -23.38 -4.18 17.27
C LEU A 384 -24.79 -3.54 17.30
N GLU A 385 -25.25 -3.10 18.47
CA GLU A 385 -26.57 -2.47 18.63
C GLU A 385 -26.56 -0.97 18.28
N GLN A 386 -25.40 -0.31 18.38
CA GLN A 386 -25.28 1.11 18.07
C GLN A 386 -25.33 1.40 16.56
N ASN A 387 -25.70 2.64 16.23
CA ASN A 387 -25.56 3.14 14.86
C ASN A 387 -24.07 3.07 14.45
N PRO A 388 -23.73 2.38 13.33
CA PRO A 388 -22.35 2.24 12.87
C PRO A 388 -21.60 3.57 12.75
N GLU A 389 -22.29 4.65 12.38
CA GLU A 389 -21.67 5.98 12.21
C GLU A 389 -21.13 6.56 13.53
N THR A 390 -21.75 6.24 14.67
CA THR A 390 -21.23 6.62 15.99
C THR A 390 -19.90 5.93 16.26
N VAL A 391 -19.82 4.63 15.98
CA VAL A 391 -18.60 3.83 16.14
C VAL A 391 -17.52 4.33 15.19
N TYR A 392 -17.86 4.59 13.92
CA TYR A 392 -16.91 5.10 12.94
C TYR A 392 -16.28 6.43 13.36
N LYS A 393 -17.07 7.37 13.88
CA LYS A 393 -16.53 8.65 14.38
C LYS A 393 -15.49 8.43 15.49
N LYS A 394 -15.74 7.50 16.42
CA LYS A 394 -14.76 7.16 17.47
C LYS A 394 -13.48 6.57 16.88
N LEU A 395 -13.61 5.59 15.98
CA LEU A 395 -12.46 4.93 15.35
C LEU A 395 -11.63 5.93 14.52
N VAL A 396 -12.28 6.82 13.76
CA VAL A 396 -11.61 7.87 12.97
C VAL A 396 -10.88 8.87 13.87
N ASN A 397 -11.45 9.24 15.02
CA ASN A 397 -10.76 10.11 15.97
C ASN A 397 -9.50 9.45 16.55
N ILE A 398 -9.56 8.16 16.88
CA ILE A 398 -8.37 7.39 17.26
C ILE A 398 -7.34 7.38 16.12
N CYS A 399 -7.77 7.18 14.86
CA CYS A 399 -6.85 7.18 13.72
C CYS A 399 -6.11 8.52 13.56
N LYS A 400 -6.79 9.64 13.81
CA LYS A 400 -6.19 10.99 13.80
C LYS A 400 -5.18 11.15 14.93
N ASP A 401 -5.52 10.71 16.14
CA ASP A 401 -4.61 10.75 17.27
C ASP A 401 -3.37 9.88 17.04
N ALA A 402 -3.56 8.63 16.59
CA ALA A 402 -2.47 7.72 16.21
C ALA A 402 -1.55 8.33 15.15
N SER A 403 -2.12 8.98 14.12
CA SER A 403 -1.36 9.69 13.10
C SER A 403 -0.55 10.85 13.67
N SER A 404 -1.09 11.62 14.62
CA SER A 404 -0.34 12.69 15.31
C SER A 404 0.79 12.16 16.20
N HIS A 405 0.73 10.89 16.59
CA HIS A 405 1.79 10.19 17.31
C HIS A 405 2.72 9.38 16.37
N ASN A 406 2.75 9.72 15.09
CA ASN A 406 3.59 9.13 14.04
C ASN A 406 3.35 7.64 13.76
N ALA A 407 2.16 7.10 14.07
CA ALA A 407 1.80 5.76 13.60
C ALA A 407 1.63 5.75 12.07
N GLY A 408 2.29 4.81 11.39
CA GLY A 408 2.23 4.68 9.94
C GLY A 408 1.05 3.86 9.40
N ILE A 409 0.43 3.04 10.26
CA ILE A 409 -0.70 2.16 9.95
C ILE A 409 -1.48 1.86 11.25
N ILE A 410 -2.78 1.57 11.15
CA ILE A 410 -3.62 1.18 12.29
C ILE A 410 -4.44 -0.08 12.05
N GLY A 411 -4.46 -0.98 13.03
CA GLY A 411 -5.26 -2.21 13.01
C GLY A 411 -6.55 -2.10 13.80
N LEU A 412 -7.63 -2.70 13.28
CA LEU A 412 -8.92 -2.82 13.97
C LEU A 412 -9.05 -4.19 14.65
N GLY A 413 -9.10 -4.21 15.98
CA GLY A 413 -9.21 -5.43 16.78
C GLY A 413 -10.65 -5.90 17.01
N ALA A 414 -10.81 -7.23 17.04
CA ALA A 414 -12.04 -7.92 17.48
C ALA A 414 -13.33 -7.32 16.89
N PHE A 415 -14.28 -6.85 17.70
CA PHE A 415 -15.58 -6.40 17.18
C PHE A 415 -15.50 -5.07 16.42
N THR A 416 -14.44 -4.26 16.61
CA THR A 416 -14.29 -3.00 15.87
C THR A 416 -14.15 -3.20 14.36
N LYS A 417 -13.70 -4.39 13.91
CA LYS A 417 -13.55 -4.73 12.49
C LYS A 417 -14.79 -5.34 11.84
N ILE A 418 -15.83 -5.70 12.61
CA ILE A 418 -17.07 -6.30 12.06
C ILE A 418 -18.22 -5.31 11.99
N VAL A 419 -18.12 -4.17 12.67
CA VAL A 419 -19.16 -3.12 12.66
C VAL A 419 -19.29 -2.54 11.25
N GLY A 420 -20.54 -2.43 10.81
CA GLY A 420 -20.91 -1.87 9.50
C GLY A 420 -20.22 -2.57 8.32
N ASP A 421 -19.48 -1.80 7.53
CA ASP A 421 -18.77 -2.19 6.31
C ASP A 421 -17.36 -2.77 6.52
N ALA A 422 -17.03 -3.20 7.74
CA ALA A 422 -15.77 -3.87 8.08
C ALA A 422 -14.51 -3.04 7.75
N GLY A 423 -14.53 -1.77 8.18
CA GLY A 423 -13.38 -0.88 8.17
C GLY A 423 -13.22 -0.01 6.92
N ILE A 424 -14.03 -0.22 5.86
CA ILE A 424 -13.94 0.56 4.61
C ILE A 424 -14.20 2.05 4.88
N SER A 425 -15.32 2.37 5.55
CA SER A 425 -15.67 3.74 5.90
C SER A 425 -14.69 4.39 6.88
N VAL A 426 -14.04 3.59 7.73
CA VAL A 426 -13.02 4.09 8.67
C VAL A 426 -11.74 4.43 7.91
N ASP A 427 -11.28 3.56 7.01
CA ASP A 427 -10.09 3.79 6.20
C ASP A 427 -10.19 5.03 5.31
N GLN A 428 -11.33 5.20 4.63
CA GLN A 428 -11.60 6.34 3.77
C GLN A 428 -11.53 7.69 4.50
N ARG A 429 -11.79 7.69 5.82
CA ARG A 429 -11.79 8.88 6.68
C ARG A 429 -10.53 9.00 7.54
N SER A 430 -9.70 7.97 7.57
CA SER A 430 -8.49 7.89 8.38
C SER A 430 -7.31 8.54 7.65
N PRO A 431 -6.48 9.36 8.33
CA PRO A 431 -5.25 9.93 7.74
C PRO A 431 -4.16 8.88 7.49
N ILE A 432 -4.26 7.70 8.12
CA ILE A 432 -3.32 6.58 7.99
C ILE A 432 -4.05 5.33 7.48
N PRO A 433 -3.39 4.40 6.78
CA PRO A 433 -4.03 3.17 6.31
C PRO A 433 -4.59 2.33 7.46
N VAL A 434 -5.73 1.67 7.20
CA VAL A 434 -6.42 0.81 8.18
C VAL A 434 -6.38 -0.64 7.70
N THR A 435 -6.11 -1.58 8.61
CA THR A 435 -6.22 -3.03 8.34
C THR A 435 -7.08 -3.74 9.38
N THR A 436 -7.75 -4.81 8.98
CA THR A 436 -8.60 -5.63 9.86
C THR A 436 -7.84 -6.78 10.52
N GLY A 437 -6.62 -7.07 10.07
CA GLY A 437 -5.83 -8.17 10.60
C GLY A 437 -6.32 -9.57 10.18
N ASN A 438 -7.26 -9.64 9.23
CA ASN A 438 -7.94 -10.90 8.92
C ASN A 438 -7.08 -11.86 8.10
N ALA A 439 -6.08 -11.37 7.36
CA ALA A 439 -5.24 -12.24 6.55
C ALA A 439 -4.31 -13.07 7.43
N LEU A 440 -3.61 -12.44 8.38
CA LEU A 440 -2.78 -13.18 9.33
C LEU A 440 -3.64 -14.02 10.29
N SER A 441 -4.87 -13.60 10.60
CA SER A 441 -5.80 -14.43 11.40
C SER A 441 -6.19 -15.72 10.68
N ALA A 442 -6.45 -15.66 9.37
CA ALA A 442 -6.70 -16.85 8.56
C ALA A 442 -5.43 -17.71 8.46
N CYS A 443 -4.27 -17.08 8.27
CA CYS A 443 -2.98 -17.75 8.22
C CYS A 443 -2.67 -18.51 9.53
N SER A 444 -2.80 -17.87 10.68
CA SER A 444 -2.51 -18.48 11.99
C SER A 444 -3.50 -19.59 12.35
N THR A 445 -4.75 -19.48 11.89
CA THR A 445 -5.74 -20.57 11.98
C THR A 445 -5.25 -21.82 11.24
N ILE A 446 -4.76 -21.66 10.01
CA ILE A 446 -4.25 -22.77 9.20
C ILE A 446 -2.97 -23.35 9.82
N TRP A 447 -2.09 -22.50 10.38
CA TRP A 447 -0.91 -22.96 11.12
C TRP A 447 -1.29 -23.81 12.34
N ALA A 448 -2.24 -23.34 13.16
CA ALA A 448 -2.72 -24.05 14.34
C ALA A 448 -3.38 -25.38 13.97
N ALA A 449 -4.25 -25.37 12.96
CA ALA A 449 -4.89 -26.58 12.44
C ALA A 449 -3.86 -27.60 11.96
N LYS A 450 -2.87 -27.17 11.17
CA LYS A 450 -1.78 -28.03 10.70
C LYS A 450 -0.99 -28.62 11.87
N PHE A 451 -0.55 -27.79 12.82
CA PHE A 451 0.21 -28.24 13.98
C PHE A 451 -0.58 -29.27 14.82
N ALA A 452 -1.86 -29.03 15.08
CA ALA A 452 -2.69 -29.93 15.87
C ALA A 452 -2.94 -31.29 15.18
N ILE A 453 -3.16 -31.28 13.86
CA ILE A 453 -3.30 -32.50 13.07
C ILE A 453 -2.00 -33.31 13.07
N GLU A 454 -0.85 -32.65 12.90
CA GLU A 454 0.47 -33.28 12.95
C GLU A 454 0.76 -33.85 14.35
N LYS A 455 0.41 -33.12 15.42
CA LYS A 455 0.61 -33.57 16.81
C LYS A 455 -0.26 -34.76 17.20
N LEU A 456 -1.53 -34.80 16.78
CA LEU A 456 -2.37 -35.98 17.02
C LEU A 456 -1.87 -37.21 16.23
N GLY A 457 -1.30 -37.01 15.05
CA GLY A 457 -0.69 -38.08 14.26
C GLY A 457 -1.66 -39.19 13.85
N LEU A 458 -2.94 -38.86 13.66
CA LEU A 458 -4.02 -39.79 13.28
C LEU A 458 -4.39 -39.70 11.79
N VAL A 459 -3.80 -38.77 11.05
CA VAL A 459 -4.07 -38.49 9.63
C VAL A 459 -2.78 -38.64 8.82
N LYS A 460 -2.87 -39.23 7.63
CA LYS A 460 -1.73 -39.42 6.73
C LYS A 460 -1.70 -38.33 5.66
N THR A 461 -0.50 -37.88 5.32
CA THR A 461 -0.23 -36.98 4.19
C THR A 461 0.64 -37.71 3.17
N VAL A 462 0.23 -37.66 1.91
CA VAL A 462 0.93 -38.29 0.76
C VAL A 462 1.11 -37.21 -0.30
N ASP A 463 2.35 -37.02 -0.76
CA ASP A 463 2.72 -36.00 -1.76
C ASP A 463 2.20 -34.58 -1.43
N GLY A 464 2.23 -34.22 -0.15
CA GLY A 464 1.73 -32.92 0.33
C GLY A 464 0.20 -32.80 0.42
N ILE A 465 -0.55 -33.87 0.07
CA ILE A 465 -2.01 -33.93 0.18
C ILE A 465 -2.41 -34.79 1.39
N THR A 466 -3.15 -34.16 2.31
CA THR A 466 -3.75 -34.79 3.48
C THR A 466 -4.87 -35.72 3.04
N GLN A 467 -4.72 -37.02 3.29
CA GLN A 467 -5.63 -38.09 2.83
C GLN A 467 -6.86 -38.23 3.74
N SER A 468 -7.54 -37.11 4.00
CA SER A 468 -8.73 -37.05 4.84
C SER A 468 -9.67 -35.91 4.39
N LYS A 469 -10.78 -35.73 5.10
CA LYS A 469 -11.77 -34.68 4.91
C LYS A 469 -11.59 -33.56 5.93
N VAL A 470 -11.65 -32.33 5.45
CA VAL A 470 -11.72 -31.12 6.28
C VAL A 470 -13.07 -30.44 6.10
N MET A 471 -13.69 -29.96 7.18
CA MET A 471 -14.94 -29.20 7.15
C MET A 471 -14.72 -27.76 7.61
N ILE A 472 -15.32 -26.80 6.90
CA ILE A 472 -15.30 -25.39 7.26
C ILE A 472 -16.73 -24.94 7.60
N VAL A 473 -16.99 -24.64 8.87
CA VAL A 473 -18.27 -24.11 9.35
C VAL A 473 -18.21 -22.59 9.39
N GLY A 474 -19.07 -21.94 8.61
CA GLY A 474 -18.94 -20.51 8.29
C GLY A 474 -18.11 -20.26 7.02
N ALA A 475 -18.11 -21.22 6.07
CA ALA A 475 -17.28 -21.20 4.87
C ALA A 475 -17.43 -19.93 4.01
N THR A 476 -18.58 -19.26 4.02
CA THR A 476 -18.81 -18.05 3.22
C THR A 476 -18.40 -16.76 3.96
N GLY A 477 -17.82 -16.87 5.15
CA GLY A 477 -17.28 -15.76 5.93
C GLY A 477 -15.89 -15.32 5.44
N ALA A 478 -15.39 -14.21 5.98
CA ALA A 478 -14.11 -13.64 5.59
C ALA A 478 -12.96 -14.65 5.77
N ILE A 479 -12.78 -15.15 6.99
CA ILE A 479 -11.74 -16.15 7.31
C ILE A 479 -12.08 -17.50 6.67
N GLY A 480 -13.31 -18.00 6.86
CA GLY A 480 -13.73 -19.31 6.36
C GLY A 480 -13.53 -19.48 4.85
N SER A 481 -13.83 -18.47 4.04
CA SER A 481 -13.73 -18.57 2.57
C SER A 481 -12.29 -18.69 2.09
N VAL A 482 -11.35 -17.95 2.70
CA VAL A 482 -9.93 -18.06 2.34
C VAL A 482 -9.30 -19.31 2.94
N SER A 483 -9.65 -19.68 4.17
CA SER A 483 -9.22 -20.95 4.75
C SER A 483 -9.66 -22.12 3.88
N ALA A 484 -10.88 -22.10 3.34
CA ALA A 484 -11.37 -23.12 2.41
C ALA A 484 -10.53 -23.19 1.12
N LYS A 485 -10.20 -22.05 0.51
CA LYS A 485 -9.35 -21.97 -0.68
C LYS A 485 -7.94 -22.55 -0.43
N ILE A 486 -7.33 -22.25 0.73
CA ILE A 486 -5.98 -22.75 1.07
C ILE A 486 -6.01 -24.23 1.45
N LEU A 487 -6.99 -24.66 2.24
CA LEU A 487 -7.06 -26.06 2.67
C LEU A 487 -7.41 -26.98 1.49
N ALA A 488 -8.21 -26.52 0.52
CA ALA A 488 -8.50 -27.28 -0.69
C ALA A 488 -7.25 -27.64 -1.52
N THR A 489 -6.17 -26.84 -1.46
CA THR A 489 -4.91 -27.18 -2.17
C THR A 489 -4.09 -28.27 -1.47
N THR A 490 -4.41 -28.61 -0.22
CA THR A 490 -3.62 -29.53 0.62
C THR A 490 -4.43 -30.67 1.24
N TRP A 491 -5.73 -30.78 0.93
CA TRP A 491 -6.63 -31.80 1.45
C TRP A 491 -7.36 -32.52 0.31
N LYS A 492 -7.58 -33.83 0.49
CA LYS A 492 -8.26 -34.68 -0.49
C LYS A 492 -9.72 -34.29 -0.70
N GLU A 493 -10.42 -33.97 0.39
CA GLU A 493 -11.83 -33.59 0.36
C GLU A 493 -12.11 -32.42 1.33
N ILE A 494 -12.92 -31.47 0.88
CA ILE A 494 -13.37 -30.33 1.68
C ILE A 494 -14.90 -30.26 1.72
N ILE A 495 -15.45 -30.01 2.91
CA ILE A 495 -16.87 -29.78 3.15
C ILE A 495 -17.07 -28.31 3.53
N LEU A 496 -17.83 -27.58 2.72
CA LEU A 496 -18.15 -26.18 2.94
C LEU A 496 -19.54 -26.06 3.58
N VAL A 497 -19.59 -25.50 4.80
CA VAL A 497 -20.84 -25.36 5.55
C VAL A 497 -21.17 -23.89 5.79
N ALA A 498 -22.33 -23.45 5.31
CA ALA A 498 -22.85 -22.11 5.57
C ALA A 498 -24.38 -22.03 5.34
N PRO A 499 -25.09 -21.07 5.95
CA PRO A 499 -26.55 -21.00 5.85
C PRO A 499 -27.09 -20.54 4.50
N ARG A 500 -26.23 -20.06 3.57
CA ARG A 500 -26.63 -19.49 2.28
C ARG A 500 -26.15 -20.37 1.12
N PRO A 501 -27.02 -21.24 0.55
CA PRO A 501 -26.64 -22.17 -0.50
C PRO A 501 -25.99 -21.52 -1.73
N TYR A 502 -26.54 -20.40 -2.22
CA TYR A 502 -26.00 -19.72 -3.41
C TYR A 502 -24.54 -19.28 -3.22
N LYS A 503 -24.18 -18.72 -2.05
CA LYS A 503 -22.79 -18.35 -1.74
C LYS A 503 -21.86 -19.55 -1.62
N LEU A 504 -22.38 -20.71 -1.18
CA LEU A 504 -21.60 -21.94 -1.14
C LEU A 504 -21.28 -22.44 -2.55
N LEU A 505 -22.23 -22.33 -3.49
CA LEU A 505 -22.01 -22.69 -4.88
C LEU A 505 -20.96 -21.76 -5.53
N GLU A 506 -21.07 -20.44 -5.35
CA GLU A 506 -20.07 -19.47 -5.81
C GLU A 506 -18.66 -19.79 -5.27
N LEU A 507 -18.56 -20.08 -3.97
CA LEU A 507 -17.29 -20.44 -3.34
C LEU A 507 -16.75 -21.78 -3.87
N LYS A 508 -17.62 -22.76 -4.08
CA LYS A 508 -17.27 -24.06 -4.67
C LYS A 508 -16.66 -23.88 -6.06
N ASP A 509 -17.28 -23.07 -6.92
CA ASP A 509 -16.77 -22.80 -8.27
C ASP A 509 -15.39 -22.14 -8.21
N THR A 510 -15.24 -21.14 -7.33
CA THR A 510 -13.92 -20.49 -7.09
C THR A 510 -12.86 -21.49 -6.62
N ILE A 511 -13.19 -22.38 -5.69
CA ILE A 511 -12.24 -23.38 -5.18
C ILE A 511 -11.89 -24.41 -6.25
N LYS A 512 -12.83 -24.77 -7.13
CA LYS A 512 -12.58 -25.72 -8.22
C LYS A 512 -11.57 -25.18 -9.23
N GLU A 513 -11.53 -23.87 -9.46
CA GLU A 513 -10.50 -23.22 -10.28
C GLU A 513 -9.11 -23.28 -9.62
N ILE A 514 -9.05 -23.11 -8.29
CA ILE A 514 -7.79 -23.11 -7.52
C ILE A 514 -7.25 -24.53 -7.30
N ALA A 515 -8.13 -25.49 -7.03
CA ALA A 515 -7.79 -26.86 -6.61
C ALA A 515 -8.70 -27.88 -7.34
N PRO A 516 -8.47 -28.12 -8.64
CA PRO A 516 -9.37 -28.95 -9.46
C PRO A 516 -9.43 -30.43 -9.02
N ASN A 517 -8.39 -30.90 -8.32
CA ASN A 517 -8.28 -32.29 -7.85
C ASN A 517 -8.89 -32.51 -6.45
N CYS A 518 -9.34 -31.44 -5.77
CA CYS A 518 -9.98 -31.56 -4.47
C CYS A 518 -11.46 -31.92 -4.62
N LYS A 519 -11.94 -32.92 -3.87
CA LYS A 519 -13.38 -33.22 -3.82
C LYS A 519 -14.09 -32.18 -2.95
N ILE A 520 -15.07 -31.47 -3.51
CA ILE A 520 -15.77 -30.37 -2.82
C ILE A 520 -17.24 -30.73 -2.58
N THR A 521 -17.63 -30.80 -1.31
CA THR A 521 -19.00 -31.00 -0.86
C THR A 521 -19.52 -29.72 -0.21
N VAL A 522 -20.79 -29.38 -0.41
CA VAL A 522 -21.44 -28.21 0.21
C VAL A 522 -22.62 -28.68 1.06
N ALA A 523 -22.81 -28.06 2.21
CA ALA A 523 -23.94 -28.36 3.09
C ALA A 523 -24.40 -27.10 3.83
N THR A 524 -25.66 -27.08 4.28
CA THR A 524 -26.19 -26.00 5.12
C THR A 524 -26.07 -26.29 6.62
N HIS A 525 -25.79 -27.55 6.99
CA HIS A 525 -25.67 -28.02 8.36
C HIS A 525 -24.42 -28.90 8.51
N ALA A 526 -23.70 -28.77 9.63
CA ALA A 526 -22.42 -29.46 9.85
C ALA A 526 -22.59 -30.95 10.21
N ASP A 527 -23.66 -31.29 10.91
CA ASP A 527 -23.89 -32.61 11.52
C ASP A 527 -23.93 -33.76 10.50
N LEU A 528 -24.31 -33.48 9.26
CA LEU A 528 -24.37 -34.48 8.18
C LEU A 528 -22.99 -35.02 7.78
N HIS A 529 -21.91 -34.30 8.10
CA HIS A 529 -20.55 -34.63 7.64
C HIS A 529 -19.50 -34.65 8.76
N SER A 530 -19.84 -34.19 9.97
CA SER A 530 -18.89 -34.09 11.10
C SER A 530 -18.29 -35.44 11.52
N ALA A 531 -19.02 -36.54 11.31
CA ALA A 531 -18.56 -37.91 11.61
C ALA A 531 -17.41 -38.40 10.71
N ASP A 532 -17.23 -37.78 9.54
CA ASP A 532 -16.22 -38.20 8.55
C ASP A 532 -14.97 -37.31 8.53
N CYS A 533 -14.97 -36.19 9.27
CA CYS A 533 -13.92 -35.18 9.20
C CYS A 533 -12.85 -35.41 10.28
N ASP A 534 -11.57 -35.26 9.92
CA ASP A 534 -10.49 -35.24 10.92
C ASP A 534 -10.09 -33.80 11.32
N LEU A 535 -10.50 -32.79 10.54
CA LEU A 535 -10.37 -31.38 10.88
C LEU A 535 -11.70 -30.65 10.64
N ILE A 536 -12.13 -29.87 11.62
CA ILE A 536 -13.25 -28.93 11.52
C ILE A 536 -12.72 -27.54 11.86
N VAL A 537 -12.93 -26.54 11.01
CA VAL A 537 -12.62 -25.13 11.31
C VAL A 537 -13.92 -24.37 11.45
N THR A 538 -14.13 -23.70 12.58
CA THR A 538 -15.34 -22.91 12.84
C THR A 538 -14.99 -21.42 12.87
N THR A 539 -15.66 -20.63 12.02
CA THR A 539 -15.41 -19.19 11.88
C THR A 539 -16.73 -18.41 11.81
N THR A 540 -17.67 -18.72 12.71
CA THR A 540 -19.02 -18.19 12.61
C THR A 540 -19.19 -16.89 13.40
N SER A 541 -20.26 -16.15 13.09
CA SER A 541 -20.72 -15.03 13.90
C SER A 541 -22.00 -15.39 14.67
N ALA A 542 -22.23 -16.69 14.95
CA ALA A 542 -23.51 -17.21 15.38
C ALA A 542 -23.85 -16.91 16.87
N GLN A 543 -22.95 -16.25 17.60
CA GLN A 543 -23.15 -15.74 18.97
C GLN A 543 -23.74 -16.79 19.93
N GLY A 544 -23.08 -17.94 20.07
CA GLY A 544 -23.46 -18.97 21.04
C GLY A 544 -24.65 -19.85 20.61
N LYS A 545 -25.12 -19.75 19.37
CA LYS A 545 -25.98 -20.80 18.79
C LYS A 545 -25.15 -22.06 18.55
N LYS A 546 -25.72 -23.22 18.88
CA LYS A 546 -25.10 -24.52 18.58
C LYS A 546 -24.92 -24.65 17.06
N ILE A 547 -23.67 -24.71 16.61
CA ILE A 547 -23.30 -24.80 15.18
C ILE A 547 -23.10 -26.23 14.69
N LEU A 548 -22.82 -27.15 15.61
CA LEU A 548 -22.62 -28.56 15.38
C LEU A 548 -22.90 -29.34 16.67
N ASP A 549 -23.29 -30.59 16.54
CA ASP A 549 -23.39 -31.53 17.64
C ASP A 549 -22.06 -32.25 17.88
N ILE A 550 -21.40 -31.96 19.01
CA ILE A 550 -20.07 -32.51 19.28
C ILE A 550 -20.12 -34.03 19.43
N ASP A 551 -21.26 -34.62 19.81
CA ASP A 551 -21.41 -36.07 19.96
C ASP A 551 -21.30 -36.82 18.62
N LEU A 552 -21.62 -36.16 17.50
CA LEU A 552 -21.51 -36.73 16.16
C LEU A 552 -20.09 -36.64 15.58
N VAL A 553 -19.23 -35.83 16.19
CA VAL A 553 -17.86 -35.59 15.69
C VAL A 553 -17.02 -36.85 15.80
N LYS A 554 -16.24 -37.12 14.74
CA LYS A 554 -15.31 -38.24 14.66
C LYS A 554 -14.33 -38.26 15.86
N PRO A 555 -14.16 -39.40 16.56
CA PRO A 555 -13.09 -39.53 17.54
C PRO A 555 -11.72 -39.26 16.90
N GLY A 556 -10.91 -38.41 17.51
CA GLY A 556 -9.61 -37.95 17.01
C GLY A 556 -9.67 -36.76 16.06
N CYS A 557 -10.84 -36.14 15.88
CA CYS A 557 -10.98 -34.89 15.13
C CYS A 557 -10.35 -33.71 15.88
N VAL A 558 -9.72 -32.80 15.14
CA VAL A 558 -9.36 -31.46 15.62
C VAL A 558 -10.48 -30.48 15.26
N ILE A 559 -10.99 -29.72 16.22
CA ILE A 559 -11.88 -28.59 15.98
C ILE A 559 -11.10 -27.29 16.26
N CYS A 560 -10.79 -26.54 15.20
CA CYS A 560 -10.17 -25.22 15.30
C CYS A 560 -11.24 -24.14 15.32
N ASP A 561 -11.51 -23.61 16.51
CA ASP A 561 -12.52 -22.59 16.77
C ASP A 561 -11.90 -21.18 16.77
N VAL A 562 -12.22 -20.42 15.73
CA VAL A 562 -11.71 -19.06 15.49
C VAL A 562 -12.66 -18.01 16.07
N SER A 563 -13.84 -18.43 16.54
CA SER A 563 -14.87 -17.53 17.01
C SER A 563 -14.51 -16.95 18.38
N ARG A 564 -14.94 -15.70 18.60
CA ARG A 564 -14.83 -15.00 19.89
C ARG A 564 -16.18 -14.39 20.23
N PRO A 565 -16.92 -14.91 21.24
CA PRO A 565 -16.62 -16.12 22.03
C PRO A 565 -16.57 -17.40 21.18
N PHE A 566 -16.00 -18.48 21.72
CA PHE A 566 -15.97 -19.79 21.05
C PHE A 566 -17.38 -20.28 20.69
N ASP A 567 -17.47 -20.95 19.56
CA ASP A 567 -18.67 -21.64 19.09
C ASP A 567 -18.87 -22.99 19.80
N ILE A 568 -17.79 -23.68 20.17
CA ILE A 568 -17.82 -24.89 20.99
C ILE A 568 -17.81 -24.50 22.47
N SER A 569 -18.69 -25.11 23.27
CA SER A 569 -18.74 -24.84 24.71
C SER A 569 -17.67 -25.62 25.47
N GLN A 570 -17.25 -25.10 26.63
CA GLN A 570 -16.32 -25.81 27.50
C GLN A 570 -16.90 -27.15 27.98
N GLU A 571 -18.22 -27.20 28.23
CA GLU A 571 -18.94 -28.42 28.62
C GLU A 571 -18.86 -29.48 27.52
N ASP A 572 -19.07 -29.09 26.26
CA ASP A 572 -18.96 -29.98 25.10
C ASP A 572 -17.53 -30.52 24.96
N ALA A 573 -16.52 -29.64 25.04
CA ALA A 573 -15.12 -30.03 24.95
C ALA A 573 -14.71 -31.03 26.04
N VAL A 574 -15.16 -30.83 27.28
CA VAL A 574 -14.90 -31.77 28.40
C VAL A 574 -15.63 -33.10 28.21
N LYS A 575 -16.85 -33.09 27.65
CA LYS A 575 -17.63 -34.31 27.37
C LYS A 575 -16.97 -35.21 26.32
N ARG A 576 -16.19 -34.64 25.41
CA ARG A 576 -15.51 -35.33 24.31
C ARG A 576 -13.99 -35.23 24.43
N PRO A 577 -13.35 -35.89 25.41
CA PRO A 577 -11.89 -35.86 25.56
C PRO A 577 -11.15 -36.52 24.37
N ASP A 578 -11.87 -37.29 23.55
CA ASP A 578 -11.39 -37.86 22.30
C ASP A 578 -11.42 -36.88 21.10
N VAL A 579 -11.87 -35.64 21.29
CA VAL A 579 -11.89 -34.58 20.26
C VAL A 579 -11.06 -33.40 20.75
N MET A 580 -10.14 -32.91 19.92
CA MET A 580 -9.23 -31.84 20.29
C MET A 580 -9.81 -30.48 19.87
N VAL A 581 -10.32 -29.71 20.83
CA VAL A 581 -10.87 -28.37 20.59
C VAL A 581 -9.80 -27.31 20.87
N ILE A 582 -9.46 -26.53 19.84
CA ILE A 582 -8.38 -25.55 19.86
C ILE A 582 -8.87 -24.18 19.38
N ALA A 583 -8.19 -23.13 19.83
CA ALA A 583 -8.33 -21.77 19.31
C ALA A 583 -7.63 -21.59 17.97
N SER A 584 -7.99 -20.53 17.24
CA SER A 584 -7.08 -19.95 16.25
C SER A 584 -5.75 -19.60 16.92
N GLY A 585 -4.63 -20.01 16.32
CA GLY A 585 -3.31 -19.86 16.91
C GLY A 585 -2.95 -18.40 17.22
N GLU A 586 -2.59 -18.15 18.48
CA GLU A 586 -1.89 -16.95 18.89
C GLU A 586 -0.46 -16.95 18.32
N VAL A 587 0.06 -15.77 18.04
CA VAL A 587 1.36 -15.63 17.39
C VAL A 587 2.35 -14.91 18.29
N GLN A 588 3.60 -15.29 18.16
CA GLN A 588 4.72 -14.66 18.84
C GLN A 588 5.30 -13.57 17.94
N LEU A 589 5.49 -12.37 18.50
CA LEU A 589 6.27 -11.33 17.86
C LEU A 589 7.77 -11.52 18.12
N PRO A 590 8.64 -11.21 17.13
CA PRO A 590 10.08 -11.32 17.28
C PRO A 590 10.66 -10.16 18.13
N GLY A 591 11.77 -10.41 18.82
CA GLY A 591 12.46 -9.45 19.68
C GLY A 591 12.15 -9.58 21.18
N GLU A 592 12.67 -8.64 21.97
CA GLU A 592 12.48 -8.57 23.44
C GLU A 592 11.31 -7.66 23.77
N ILE A 593 10.09 -8.21 23.74
CA ILE A 593 8.87 -7.42 23.87
C ILE A 593 8.72 -6.87 25.28
N LYS A 594 8.44 -5.56 25.35
CA LYS A 594 8.03 -4.87 26.58
C LYS A 594 6.65 -4.27 26.35
N SER A 595 5.66 -4.76 27.07
CA SER A 595 4.27 -4.28 27.03
C SER A 595 3.87 -3.71 28.38
N ASN A 596 3.31 -2.50 28.40
CA ASN A 596 2.61 -1.95 29.57
C ASN A 596 1.09 -2.10 29.46
N VAL A 597 0.63 -2.90 28.50
CA VAL A 597 -0.77 -3.12 28.15
C VAL A 597 -1.14 -4.58 28.45
N ASP A 598 -2.24 -4.78 29.16
CA ASP A 598 -2.85 -6.11 29.34
C ASP A 598 -3.83 -6.38 28.18
N ILE A 599 -3.41 -7.23 27.23
CA ILE A 599 -4.26 -7.74 26.14
C ILE A 599 -4.84 -9.14 26.44
N GLY A 600 -4.63 -9.66 27.66
CA GLY A 600 -5.05 -10.99 28.08
C GLY A 600 -4.14 -12.13 27.64
N LEU A 601 -2.92 -11.84 27.19
CA LEU A 601 -1.90 -12.80 26.75
C LEU A 601 -0.56 -12.49 27.42
N GLU A 602 0.28 -13.51 27.64
CA GLU A 602 1.54 -13.39 28.36
C GLU A 602 2.76 -13.24 27.43
N GLY A 603 3.79 -12.54 27.92
CA GLY A 603 5.09 -12.41 27.24
C GLY A 603 5.00 -11.75 25.86
N ASN A 604 5.52 -12.44 24.83
CA ASN A 604 5.61 -11.94 23.46
C ASN A 604 4.41 -12.39 22.59
N ILE A 605 3.37 -12.96 23.21
CA ILE A 605 2.23 -13.56 22.52
C ILE A 605 1.17 -12.48 22.29
N VAL A 606 0.70 -12.38 21.04
CA VAL A 606 -0.33 -11.42 20.63
C VAL A 606 -1.36 -12.09 19.73
N TYR A 607 -2.52 -11.45 19.59
CA TYR A 607 -3.51 -11.85 18.59
C TYR A 607 -2.96 -11.64 17.18
N ALA A 608 -3.30 -12.56 16.26
CA ALA A 608 -2.85 -12.50 14.87
C ALA A 608 -3.22 -11.19 14.16
N CYS A 609 -4.36 -10.58 14.49
CA CYS A 609 -4.73 -9.29 13.91
C CYS A 609 -3.82 -8.12 14.34
N LEU A 610 -3.31 -8.14 15.58
CA LEU A 610 -2.32 -7.18 16.06
C LEU A 610 -0.98 -7.42 15.37
N ALA A 611 -0.57 -8.69 15.30
CA ALA A 611 0.66 -9.07 14.63
C ALA A 611 0.67 -8.71 13.14
N GLU A 612 -0.46 -8.78 12.42
CA GLU A 612 -0.54 -8.32 11.02
C GLU A 612 -0.13 -6.84 10.92
N THR A 613 -0.62 -6.03 11.84
CA THR A 613 -0.35 -4.60 11.85
C THR A 613 1.13 -4.32 12.16
N ALA A 614 1.70 -5.03 13.14
CA ALA A 614 3.13 -4.96 13.45
C ALA A 614 3.99 -5.42 12.27
N LEU A 615 3.58 -6.49 11.60
CA LEU A 615 4.28 -7.11 10.48
C LEU A 615 4.32 -6.18 9.25
N LEU A 616 3.21 -5.54 8.90
CA LEU A 616 3.15 -4.52 7.85
C LEU A 616 4.04 -3.32 8.16
N ALA A 617 4.11 -2.90 9.43
CA ALA A 617 5.01 -1.82 9.85
C ALA A 617 6.49 -2.24 9.79
N MET A 618 6.82 -3.49 10.14
CA MET A 618 8.17 -4.04 10.02
C MET A 618 8.63 -4.11 8.55
N ASP A 619 7.75 -4.57 7.66
CA ASP A 619 8.03 -4.66 6.21
C ASP A 619 8.03 -3.29 5.53
N GLY A 620 7.42 -2.28 6.15
CA GLY A 620 7.25 -0.94 5.57
C GLY A 620 6.09 -0.86 4.56
N LYS A 621 5.29 -1.92 4.46
CA LYS A 621 4.09 -2.01 3.62
C LYS A 621 2.89 -1.33 4.30
N LEU A 622 2.97 0.01 4.37
CA LEU A 622 1.96 0.87 4.97
C LEU A 622 0.78 1.10 4.02
N GLU A 623 -0.07 0.09 3.85
CA GLU A 623 -1.27 0.14 3.03
C GLU A 623 -2.47 -0.49 3.76
N SER A 624 -3.67 -0.26 3.23
CA SER A 624 -4.90 -0.89 3.73
C SER A 624 -4.93 -2.36 3.29
N PHE A 625 -4.19 -3.19 4.03
CA PHE A 625 -3.85 -4.56 3.62
C PHE A 625 -5.08 -5.48 3.60
N THR A 626 -5.87 -5.52 4.67
CA THR A 626 -7.16 -6.22 4.68
C THR A 626 -8.29 -5.29 5.08
N LEU A 627 -9.31 -5.17 4.22
CA LEU A 627 -10.53 -4.41 4.47
C LEU A 627 -11.75 -5.16 3.95
N GLY A 628 -12.91 -4.83 4.49
CA GLY A 628 -14.16 -5.44 4.06
C GLY A 628 -14.28 -6.91 4.48
N ARG A 629 -15.23 -7.60 3.86
CA ARG A 629 -15.57 -9.00 4.21
C ARG A 629 -15.01 -10.04 3.24
N ASN A 630 -14.47 -9.62 2.10
CA ASN A 630 -13.85 -10.52 1.13
C ASN A 630 -12.33 -10.39 1.24
N ILE A 631 -11.67 -11.44 1.74
CA ILE A 631 -10.22 -11.47 1.89
C ILE A 631 -9.62 -12.08 0.63
N SER A 632 -8.56 -11.47 0.09
CA SER A 632 -7.79 -12.06 -1.01
C SER A 632 -6.97 -13.24 -0.50
N TYR A 633 -7.03 -14.34 -1.26
CA TYR A 633 -6.23 -15.54 -1.02
C TYR A 633 -4.73 -15.23 -1.17
N GLU A 634 -4.37 -14.43 -2.16
CA GLU A 634 -3.01 -13.99 -2.46
C GLU A 634 -2.41 -13.19 -1.30
N LYS A 635 -3.20 -12.31 -0.68
CA LYS A 635 -2.77 -11.55 0.51
C LYS A 635 -2.50 -12.44 1.72
N VAL A 636 -3.20 -13.57 1.86
CA VAL A 636 -2.90 -14.55 2.93
C VAL A 636 -1.59 -15.27 2.64
N LEU A 637 -1.32 -15.65 1.39
CA LEU A 637 -0.01 -16.21 1.03
C LEU A 637 1.12 -15.18 1.18
N GLU A 638 0.85 -13.92 0.88
CA GLU A 638 1.81 -12.83 1.04
C GLU A 638 2.16 -12.60 2.52
N ILE A 639 1.15 -12.49 3.39
CA ILE A 639 1.40 -12.27 4.82
C ILE A 639 2.06 -13.49 5.49
N ASP A 640 1.78 -14.71 5.03
CA ASP A 640 2.48 -15.93 5.47
C ASP A 640 3.98 -15.86 5.17
N ARG A 641 4.35 -15.45 3.95
CA ARG A 641 5.76 -15.24 3.55
C ARG A 641 6.39 -14.13 4.38
N MET A 642 5.68 -13.01 4.55
CA MET A 642 6.15 -11.87 5.33
C MET A 642 6.39 -12.29 6.79
N ALA A 643 5.49 -13.06 7.39
CA ALA A 643 5.62 -13.53 8.76
C ALA A 643 6.87 -14.40 8.94
N LYS A 644 7.11 -15.36 8.03
CA LYS A 644 8.32 -16.20 8.01
C LYS A 644 9.59 -15.36 7.88
N VAL A 645 9.55 -14.33 7.05
CA VAL A 645 10.68 -13.43 6.79
C VAL A 645 11.02 -12.57 8.01
N HIS A 646 10.01 -12.02 8.68
CA HIS A 646 10.24 -11.09 9.79
C HIS A 646 10.35 -11.77 11.15
N GLY A 647 10.01 -13.06 11.27
CA GLY A 647 10.13 -13.84 12.50
C GLY A 647 8.85 -13.97 13.32
N VAL A 648 7.68 -13.71 12.72
CA VAL A 648 6.39 -13.96 13.38
C VAL A 648 6.03 -15.43 13.22
N ARG A 649 5.77 -16.11 14.34
CA ARG A 649 5.57 -17.57 14.39
C ARG A 649 4.33 -17.92 15.21
N LEU A 650 3.75 -19.09 14.96
CA LEU A 650 2.77 -19.69 15.86
C LEU A 650 3.43 -19.88 17.23
N SER A 651 2.85 -19.33 18.29
CA SER A 651 3.45 -19.43 19.64
C SER A 651 3.05 -20.73 20.32
N ALA A 652 1.77 -20.87 20.59
CA ALA A 652 1.17 -22.00 21.23
C ALA A 652 -0.28 -22.12 20.74
N ILE A 653 -0.87 -23.27 20.99
CA ILE A 653 -2.29 -23.50 20.71
C ILE A 653 -3.02 -23.44 22.04
N MET A 654 -4.05 -22.61 22.12
CA MET A 654 -4.90 -22.51 23.31
C MET A 654 -6.17 -23.35 23.14
N GLY A 655 -6.69 -23.89 24.24
CA GLY A 655 -8.04 -24.42 24.37
C GLY A 655 -8.87 -23.54 25.30
N HIS A 656 -9.97 -24.09 25.85
CA HIS A 656 -10.79 -23.39 26.84
C HIS A 656 -10.04 -23.03 28.14
N ASN A 657 -9.04 -23.83 28.52
CA ASN A 657 -8.36 -23.73 29.81
C ASN A 657 -6.96 -23.10 29.73
N GLY A 658 -6.55 -22.57 28.57
CA GLY A 658 -5.19 -22.04 28.36
C GLY A 658 -4.41 -22.85 27.34
N PHE A 659 -3.08 -22.87 27.46
CA PHE A 659 -2.20 -23.59 26.54
C PHE A 659 -2.44 -25.09 26.57
N ILE A 660 -2.48 -25.71 25.38
CA ILE A 660 -2.59 -27.16 25.22
C ILE A 660 -1.19 -27.76 25.17
N THR A 661 -0.91 -28.69 26.07
CA THR A 661 0.38 -29.37 26.21
C THR A 661 0.47 -30.62 25.33
N ASP A 662 1.71 -31.11 25.11
CA ASP A 662 1.94 -32.37 24.41
C ASP A 662 1.29 -33.58 25.12
N GLU A 663 1.14 -33.52 26.45
CA GLU A 663 0.46 -34.53 27.25
C GLU A 663 -1.04 -34.55 26.95
N GLU A 664 -1.67 -33.39 26.80
CA GLU A 664 -3.09 -33.29 26.43
C GLU A 664 -3.34 -33.83 25.01
N PHE A 665 -2.44 -33.57 24.06
CA PHE A 665 -2.49 -34.21 22.74
C PHE A 665 -2.37 -35.73 22.84
N ALA A 666 -1.46 -36.24 23.66
CA ALA A 666 -1.28 -37.68 23.86
C ALA A 666 -2.52 -38.34 24.51
N LEU A 667 -3.11 -37.69 25.51
CA LEU A 667 -4.34 -38.14 26.18
C LEU A 667 -5.50 -38.18 25.19
N CYS A 668 -5.73 -37.09 24.44
CA CYS A 668 -6.77 -37.02 23.43
C CYS A 668 -6.62 -38.13 22.39
N ARG A 669 -5.41 -38.34 21.88
CA ARG A 669 -5.09 -39.43 20.96
C ARG A 669 -5.41 -40.80 21.55
N GLY A 670 -5.05 -41.03 22.82
CA GLY A 670 -5.35 -42.28 23.54
C GLY A 670 -6.85 -42.55 23.65
N HIS A 671 -7.64 -41.54 24.02
CA HIS A 671 -9.11 -41.64 24.07
C HIS A 671 -9.71 -41.90 22.68
N ALA A 672 -9.22 -41.20 21.65
CA ALA A 672 -9.65 -41.38 20.27
C ALA A 672 -9.42 -42.82 19.77
N LEU A 673 -8.21 -43.37 19.98
CA LEU A 673 -7.89 -44.74 19.56
C LEU A 673 -8.74 -45.79 20.28
N LYS A 674 -8.95 -45.64 21.59
CA LYS A 674 -9.85 -46.54 22.34
C LYS A 674 -11.26 -46.56 21.76
N LYS A 675 -11.83 -45.37 21.49
CA LYS A 675 -13.19 -45.25 20.96
C LYS A 675 -13.31 -45.73 19.51
N ARG A 676 -12.29 -45.49 18.67
CA ARG A 676 -12.22 -46.06 17.31
C ARG A 676 -12.21 -47.58 17.34
N ASN A 677 -11.51 -48.20 18.30
CA ASN A 677 -11.46 -49.65 18.46
C ASN A 677 -12.73 -50.27 19.09
N SER A 678 -13.53 -49.49 19.82
CA SER A 678 -14.82 -49.97 20.37
C SER A 678 -15.99 -49.84 19.40
N ASN A 679 -15.84 -49.01 18.35
CA ASN A 679 -16.87 -48.75 17.34
C ASN A 679 -16.62 -49.47 16.00
N GLY A 680 -15.47 -50.13 15.84
CA GLY A 680 -15.16 -51.02 14.72
C GLY A 680 -15.28 -52.47 15.17
#